data_AF-A0A6P7FFT4-F1
#
_entry.id   AF-A0A6P7FFT4-F1
#
_cell.length_a   1.000
_cell.length_b   1.000
_cell.length_c   1.000
_cell.angle_alpha   90.00
_cell.angle_beta   90.00
_cell.angle_gamma   90.00
#
_symmetry.space_group_name_H-M   'P 1'
#
loop_
_entity.id
_entity.type
_entity.pdbx_description
1 polymer ?
#
loop_
_entity_poly.entity_id
_entity_poly.type
_entity_poly.pdbx_seq_one_letter_code
_entity_poly.pdbx_strand_id
1 'polypeptide(L)'
;MATPQSDIERRKQISVRGIAELDDVNEIKKTFNRHLHYTLVKDRNVATTRDYYFALAHTVKSHLVSRWIRTQQYYYEKDPKRVYYLSLEFYMGRSLQNTMINLGIQTPVDEALYQLGLDIEELEDVEEDAGLGNGGLGRLAACFLDSMATLGMAAYGYGIRYEYGIFAQKIVNGEQQEEPDDWLRYGNPWEKARPEYMLPVNFYGNVIDTPEGKKWVNTQVVFALPYDNPIPGYQNNVVNTLRLWSAKSPVDFNLKFFNDGDYIQAVLDRNLAENISRVLYPNDNFFEGKELRLKQEYFMCAATLQDIIRRFKSAKFGTREATRTNFDLLPSKVAIQLNDTHPSLAIPELMRILIDIEGLPWEKAWDITVKTCAYTNHTVLPEALERWPVSMLESILPRHLQIIYHINFLHMQAVEKRWPKDMDRMRRMSLIEEDGEKRVNMAHLSIVGSHAVNGVARIHSDIIKADLFKDFYELSPEKFQNKTNGITPRRWLLLCNPGLSDLISDKIGEDWTVHLDQLQKLKKWAKDPNFQRAVMKVKQENKLRLAQLLEKDYGVKINPSSMFDIQVKRIHEYKRQLLNCLHIITLYNRIKKNPSAKFTPRTIMIGGKAAPGYYTAKKIIKLINMVGNVVNNDPIVGDKLKVIYLENYRVTLAEKIMPAADLSEQISTAGTEASGTGNMKFQLNGALTIGTLDGANVEMAEEMGNENIFIFGMTVDEVEALHKKGYNAMDYYNAIPELKQVVDQIQNGFFSPGNPDEFRDIADILLKYDRFLLLADYEAYIKKQDEVSAVYQNQAKWLEMAINNIASSGKFSSDRTIIEYGKDIWGVTPNYEKLPDPSVPRELALKDN
;
A
#
# COMPACT_ATOMS: atom_id res chain seq x y z
N MET A 1 -0.52 -41.23 -26.81
CA MET A 1 -0.93 -41.38 -25.40
C MET A 1 -0.02 -42.40 -24.77
N ALA A 2 0.79 -42.02 -23.78
CA ALA A 2 1.55 -42.98 -22.99
C ALA A 2 0.69 -43.38 -21.78
N THR A 3 0.42 -44.68 -21.64
CA THR A 3 -0.35 -45.23 -20.53
C THR A 3 0.41 -45.02 -19.21
N PRO A 4 -0.18 -44.44 -18.16
CA PRO A 4 0.52 -44.26 -16.88
C PRO A 4 0.92 -45.62 -16.30
N GLN A 5 2.18 -45.76 -15.89
CA GLN A 5 2.82 -47.03 -15.52
C GLN A 5 2.60 -47.40 -14.04
N SER A 6 2.08 -46.49 -13.20
CA SER A 6 1.76 -46.78 -11.80
C SER A 6 0.56 -46.00 -11.23
N ASP A 7 -0.04 -46.49 -10.14
CA ASP A 7 -1.12 -45.82 -9.41
C ASP A 7 -0.70 -44.48 -8.79
N ILE A 8 0.59 -44.31 -8.49
CA ILE A 8 1.17 -43.03 -8.02
C ILE A 8 1.13 -41.99 -9.14
N GLU A 9 1.39 -42.38 -10.39
CA GLU A 9 1.31 -41.48 -11.56
C GLU A 9 -0.14 -41.13 -11.91
N ARG A 10 -1.07 -42.08 -11.77
CA ARG A 10 -2.51 -41.81 -11.91
C ARG A 10 -3.01 -40.78 -10.90
N ARG A 11 -2.52 -40.83 -9.64
CA ARG A 11 -2.86 -39.83 -8.60
C ARG A 11 -2.23 -38.45 -8.85
N LYS A 12 -1.15 -38.35 -9.64
CA LYS A 12 -0.50 -37.08 -10.02
C LYS A 12 -1.20 -36.36 -11.19
N GLN A 13 -1.95 -37.08 -12.03
CA GLN A 13 -2.79 -36.46 -13.06
C GLN A 13 -4.04 -35.86 -12.41
N ILE A 14 -4.11 -34.53 -12.34
CA ILE A 14 -5.30 -33.82 -11.87
C ILE A 14 -6.41 -34.05 -12.91
N SER A 15 -7.32 -34.95 -12.57
CA SER A 15 -8.53 -35.29 -13.32
C SER A 15 -9.53 -34.14 -13.28
N VAL A 16 -9.46 -33.23 -14.24
CA VAL A 16 -10.63 -32.43 -14.63
C VAL A 16 -10.69 -32.42 -16.16
N ARG A 17 -11.44 -33.36 -16.76
CA ARG A 17 -11.72 -33.42 -18.21
C ARG A 17 -12.76 -32.39 -18.68
N GLY A 18 -13.04 -31.38 -17.85
CA GLY A 18 -14.05 -30.36 -18.09
C GLY A 18 -13.67 -29.06 -17.40
N ILE A 19 -12.53 -28.50 -17.78
CA ILE A 19 -12.18 -27.12 -17.40
C ILE A 19 -12.99 -26.22 -18.34
N ALA A 20 -13.89 -25.44 -17.77
CA ALA A 20 -14.76 -24.52 -18.50
C ALA A 20 -13.93 -23.56 -19.38
N GLU A 21 -14.35 -23.39 -20.63
CA GLU A 21 -13.86 -22.31 -21.49
C GLU A 21 -14.24 -20.97 -20.85
N LEU A 22 -13.35 -19.98 -20.97
CA LEU A 22 -13.49 -18.68 -20.31
C LEU A 22 -14.68 -17.85 -20.83
N ASP A 23 -15.12 -18.12 -22.07
CA ASP A 23 -15.99 -17.22 -22.83
C ASP A 23 -17.43 -17.75 -22.99
N ASP A 24 -17.78 -18.90 -22.40
CA ASP A 24 -19.13 -19.46 -22.52
C ASP A 24 -20.08 -18.92 -21.42
N VAL A 25 -20.90 -17.94 -21.82
CA VAL A 25 -21.98 -17.35 -21.00
C VAL A 25 -22.89 -18.42 -20.37
N ASN A 26 -23.16 -19.53 -21.06
CA ASN A 26 -24.01 -20.59 -20.51
C ASN A 26 -23.31 -21.36 -19.38
N GLU A 27 -22.01 -21.62 -19.50
CA GLU A 27 -21.24 -22.30 -18.47
C GLU A 27 -21.05 -21.39 -17.23
N ILE A 28 -20.91 -20.07 -17.43
CA ILE A 28 -20.91 -19.09 -16.32
C ILE A 28 -22.25 -19.13 -15.59
N LYS A 29 -23.39 -19.04 -16.29
CA LYS A 29 -24.73 -19.12 -15.68
C LYS A 29 -24.94 -20.43 -14.93
N LYS A 30 -24.49 -21.55 -15.50
CA LYS A 30 -24.60 -22.87 -14.88
C LYS A 30 -23.74 -22.97 -13.62
N THR A 31 -22.51 -22.48 -13.66
CA THR A 31 -21.59 -22.45 -12.51
C THR A 31 -22.10 -21.52 -11.41
N PHE A 32 -22.64 -20.35 -11.77
CA PHE A 32 -23.29 -19.43 -10.84
C PHE A 32 -24.44 -20.09 -10.10
N ASN A 33 -25.39 -20.70 -10.83
CA ASN A 33 -26.52 -21.41 -10.22
C ASN A 33 -26.06 -22.62 -9.38
N ARG A 34 -24.99 -23.32 -9.80
CA ARG A 34 -24.38 -24.40 -9.02
C ARG A 34 -23.86 -23.89 -7.67
N HIS A 35 -23.16 -22.75 -7.64
CA HIS A 35 -22.67 -22.19 -6.38
C HIS A 35 -23.80 -21.65 -5.50
N LEU A 36 -24.80 -20.98 -6.09
CA LEU A 36 -25.98 -20.54 -5.36
C LEU A 36 -26.68 -21.72 -4.67
N HIS A 37 -26.86 -22.83 -5.38
CA HIS A 37 -27.56 -24.00 -4.86
C HIS A 37 -26.71 -24.85 -3.90
N TYR A 38 -25.51 -25.25 -4.30
CA TYR A 38 -24.71 -26.24 -3.55
C TYR A 38 -23.69 -25.62 -2.59
N THR A 39 -23.20 -24.42 -2.87
CA THR A 39 -22.23 -23.75 -1.99
C THR A 39 -22.95 -22.89 -0.95
N LEU A 40 -23.96 -22.13 -1.36
CA LEU A 40 -24.68 -21.22 -0.47
C LEU A 40 -25.96 -21.81 0.12
N VAL A 41 -26.43 -22.95 -0.40
CA VAL A 41 -27.66 -23.61 0.06
C VAL A 41 -28.86 -22.67 -0.06
N LYS A 42 -28.98 -22.01 -1.21
CA LYS A 42 -30.05 -21.06 -1.53
C LYS A 42 -30.80 -21.46 -2.80
N ASP A 43 -32.07 -21.14 -2.83
CA ASP A 43 -32.86 -21.04 -4.05
C ASP A 43 -33.14 -19.56 -4.38
N ARG A 44 -33.58 -19.29 -5.62
CA ARG A 44 -33.76 -17.91 -6.12
C ARG A 44 -34.83 -17.12 -5.37
N ASN A 45 -35.76 -17.77 -4.66
CA ASN A 45 -36.84 -17.07 -3.96
C ASN A 45 -36.38 -16.44 -2.64
N VAL A 46 -35.28 -16.94 -2.04
CA VAL A 46 -34.77 -16.50 -0.73
C VAL A 46 -33.34 -15.94 -0.81
N ALA A 47 -32.75 -15.91 -2.00
CA ALA A 47 -31.41 -15.38 -2.23
C ALA A 47 -31.41 -13.85 -2.15
N THR A 48 -30.48 -13.32 -1.36
CA THR A 48 -30.22 -11.88 -1.21
C THR A 48 -29.13 -11.42 -2.18
N THR A 49 -28.95 -10.10 -2.35
CA THR A 49 -27.84 -9.53 -3.13
C THR A 49 -26.47 -10.08 -2.68
N ARG A 50 -26.29 -10.29 -1.36
CA ARG A 50 -25.07 -10.91 -0.83
C ARG A 50 -24.90 -12.36 -1.26
N ASP A 51 -25.98 -13.15 -1.27
CA ASP A 51 -25.94 -14.52 -1.76
C ASP A 51 -25.52 -14.55 -3.24
N TYR A 52 -26.07 -13.65 -4.06
CA TYR A 52 -25.68 -13.52 -5.47
C TYR A 52 -24.21 -13.11 -5.65
N TYR A 53 -23.71 -12.16 -4.85
CA TYR A 53 -22.29 -11.80 -4.84
C TYR A 53 -21.41 -13.01 -4.53
N PHE A 54 -21.69 -13.78 -3.47
CA PHE A 54 -20.86 -14.94 -3.14
C PHE A 54 -20.91 -16.02 -4.23
N ALA A 55 -22.08 -16.24 -4.86
CA ALA A 55 -22.20 -17.18 -5.98
C ALA A 55 -21.33 -16.74 -7.17
N LEU A 56 -21.31 -15.44 -7.47
CA LEU A 56 -20.45 -14.85 -8.48
C LEU A 56 -18.97 -14.97 -8.12
N ALA A 57 -18.57 -14.60 -6.90
CA ALA A 57 -17.18 -14.68 -6.45
C ALA A 57 -16.63 -16.12 -6.52
N HIS A 58 -17.43 -17.12 -6.13
CA HIS A 58 -17.05 -18.53 -6.27
C HIS A 58 -16.97 -18.99 -7.73
N THR A 59 -17.85 -18.47 -8.60
CA THR A 59 -17.82 -18.72 -10.04
C THR A 59 -16.51 -18.21 -10.64
N VAL A 60 -16.18 -16.93 -10.42
CA VAL A 60 -14.94 -16.31 -10.90
C VAL A 60 -13.71 -16.99 -10.30
N LYS A 61 -13.70 -17.29 -9.00
CA LYS A 61 -12.60 -18.03 -8.35
C LYS A 61 -12.35 -19.41 -8.97
N SER A 62 -13.40 -20.09 -9.46
CA SER A 62 -13.23 -21.40 -10.11
C SER A 62 -12.34 -21.32 -11.35
N HIS A 63 -12.37 -20.21 -12.09
CA HIS A 63 -11.47 -19.98 -13.23
C HIS A 63 -10.02 -19.66 -12.81
N LEU A 64 -9.81 -19.16 -11.59
CA LEU A 64 -8.46 -18.96 -11.03
C LEU A 64 -7.80 -20.25 -10.58
N VAL A 65 -8.55 -21.17 -9.96
CA VAL A 65 -7.98 -22.34 -9.27
C VAL A 65 -7.10 -23.18 -10.19
N SER A 66 -7.55 -23.48 -11.41
CA SER A 66 -6.77 -24.30 -12.35
C SER A 66 -5.50 -23.59 -12.82
N ARG A 67 -5.56 -22.26 -13.06
CA ARG A 67 -4.38 -21.45 -13.42
C ARG A 67 -3.38 -21.43 -12.26
N TRP A 68 -3.88 -21.20 -11.05
CA TRP A 68 -3.07 -21.17 -9.85
C TRP A 68 -2.33 -22.48 -9.59
N ILE A 69 -3.01 -23.62 -9.70
CA ILE A 69 -2.36 -24.92 -9.58
C ILE A 69 -1.26 -25.08 -10.64
N ARG A 70 -1.54 -24.74 -11.91
CA ARG A 70 -0.57 -24.85 -13.00
C ARG A 70 0.62 -23.92 -12.83
N THR A 71 0.42 -22.68 -12.38
CA THR A 71 1.52 -21.75 -12.08
C THR A 71 2.42 -22.29 -10.97
N GLN A 72 1.84 -22.79 -9.87
CA GLN A 72 2.64 -23.37 -8.78
C GLN A 72 3.41 -24.61 -9.26
N GLN A 73 2.77 -25.49 -10.04
CA GLN A 73 3.43 -26.65 -10.65
C GLN A 73 4.59 -26.23 -11.56
N TYR A 74 4.37 -25.24 -12.43
CA TYR A 74 5.39 -24.68 -13.31
C TYR A 74 6.60 -24.17 -12.53
N TYR A 75 6.38 -23.42 -11.44
CA TYR A 75 7.48 -22.97 -10.58
C TYR A 75 8.21 -24.13 -9.89
N TYR A 76 7.52 -25.18 -9.47
CA TYR A 76 8.18 -26.37 -8.92
C TYR A 76 9.03 -27.12 -9.95
N GLU A 77 8.59 -27.18 -11.20
CA GLU A 77 9.29 -27.92 -12.26
C GLU A 77 10.48 -27.15 -12.84
N LYS A 78 10.30 -25.86 -13.12
CA LYS A 78 11.38 -25.00 -13.62
C LYS A 78 12.35 -24.58 -12.52
N ASP A 79 11.89 -24.58 -11.28
CA ASP A 79 12.64 -24.13 -10.10
C ASP A 79 13.40 -22.79 -10.32
N PRO A 80 12.69 -21.72 -10.70
CA PRO A 80 13.31 -20.41 -10.87
C PRO A 80 13.75 -19.83 -9.51
N LYS A 81 14.57 -18.77 -9.57
CA LYS A 81 14.78 -17.91 -8.40
C LYS A 81 13.43 -17.30 -8.00
N ARG A 82 13.10 -17.38 -6.71
CA ARG A 82 11.82 -16.90 -6.17
C ARG A 82 12.02 -15.59 -5.41
N VAL A 83 11.11 -14.65 -5.62
CA VAL A 83 11.07 -13.36 -4.93
C VAL A 83 10.05 -13.42 -3.81
N TYR A 84 10.45 -13.01 -2.62
CA TYR A 84 9.62 -12.95 -1.42
C TYR A 84 9.52 -11.50 -0.96
N TYR A 85 8.34 -10.92 -1.12
CA TYR A 85 8.06 -9.55 -0.70
C TYR A 85 7.40 -9.56 0.68
N LEU A 86 8.15 -9.15 1.71
CA LEU A 86 7.68 -9.16 3.09
C LEU A 86 7.14 -7.77 3.44
N SER A 87 5.87 -7.71 3.85
CA SER A 87 5.26 -6.48 4.31
C SER A 87 4.21 -6.74 5.37
N LEU A 88 4.12 -5.87 6.36
CA LEU A 88 2.99 -5.86 7.29
C LEU A 88 1.72 -5.26 6.69
N GLU A 89 1.77 -4.67 5.50
CA GLU A 89 0.60 -4.08 4.87
C GLU A 89 0.42 -4.54 3.43
N PHE A 90 -0.81 -4.94 3.09
CA PHE A 90 -1.27 -5.17 1.71
C PHE A 90 -2.66 -4.53 1.54
N TYR A 91 -2.71 -3.32 1.02
CA TYR A 91 -3.98 -2.61 0.86
C TYR A 91 -4.68 -3.02 -0.44
N MET A 92 -5.25 -4.23 -0.45
CA MET A 92 -5.71 -4.91 -1.67
C MET A 92 -6.96 -4.28 -2.28
N GLY A 93 -7.91 -3.83 -1.45
CA GLY A 93 -9.25 -3.40 -1.89
C GLY A 93 -10.12 -4.60 -2.30
N ARG A 94 -11.11 -4.35 -3.16
CA ARG A 94 -11.99 -5.37 -3.75
C ARG A 94 -11.25 -6.23 -4.79
N SER A 95 -11.58 -7.51 -4.87
CA SER A 95 -10.88 -8.48 -5.73
C SER A 95 -11.70 -8.99 -6.90
N LEU A 96 -13.04 -8.90 -6.86
CA LEU A 96 -13.92 -9.45 -7.89
C LEU A 96 -13.63 -8.87 -9.29
N GLN A 97 -13.80 -7.56 -9.44
CA GLN A 97 -13.64 -6.87 -10.71
C GLN A 97 -12.21 -6.99 -11.26
N ASN A 98 -11.21 -6.82 -10.40
CA ASN A 98 -9.80 -7.00 -10.77
C ASN A 98 -9.50 -8.41 -11.29
N THR A 99 -10.11 -9.43 -10.68
CA THR A 99 -9.96 -10.81 -11.13
C THR A 99 -10.59 -11.01 -12.50
N MET A 100 -11.79 -10.47 -12.72
CA MET A 100 -12.47 -10.58 -14.02
C MET A 100 -11.67 -9.91 -15.14
N ILE A 101 -11.11 -8.73 -14.87
CA ILE A 101 -10.26 -7.98 -15.80
C ILE A 101 -8.99 -8.77 -16.14
N ASN A 102 -8.26 -9.24 -15.12
CA ASN A 102 -7.00 -9.96 -15.35
C ASN A 102 -7.22 -11.33 -16.03
N LEU A 103 -8.42 -11.93 -15.90
CA LEU A 103 -8.79 -13.14 -16.63
C LEU A 103 -9.38 -12.88 -18.02
N GLY A 104 -9.77 -11.65 -18.34
CA GLY A 104 -10.44 -11.30 -19.60
C GLY A 104 -11.90 -11.77 -19.69
N ILE A 105 -12.60 -11.93 -18.56
CA ILE A 105 -13.97 -12.52 -18.52
C ILE A 105 -15.06 -11.54 -18.08
N GLN A 106 -14.77 -10.24 -17.99
CA GLN A 106 -15.74 -9.27 -17.49
C GLN A 106 -17.00 -9.23 -18.36
N THR A 107 -16.87 -9.11 -19.68
CA THR A 107 -18.00 -9.08 -20.63
C THR A 107 -18.90 -10.31 -20.57
N PRO A 108 -18.38 -11.57 -20.68
CA PRO A 108 -19.25 -12.74 -20.61
C PRO A 108 -19.89 -12.94 -19.23
N VAL A 109 -19.26 -12.46 -18.14
CA VAL A 109 -19.87 -12.47 -16.80
C VAL A 109 -21.01 -11.45 -16.70
N ASP A 110 -20.82 -10.24 -17.21
CA ASP A 110 -21.84 -9.20 -17.24
C ASP A 110 -23.08 -9.67 -18.03
N GLU A 111 -22.86 -10.22 -19.23
CA GLU A 111 -23.95 -10.79 -20.03
C GLU A 111 -24.67 -11.95 -19.31
N ALA A 112 -23.92 -12.83 -18.64
CA ALA A 112 -24.48 -13.93 -17.87
C ALA A 112 -25.41 -13.45 -16.75
N LEU A 113 -24.98 -12.43 -16.00
CA LEU A 113 -25.75 -11.84 -14.89
C LEU A 113 -26.96 -11.07 -15.41
N TYR A 114 -26.81 -10.32 -16.50
CA TYR A 114 -27.92 -9.64 -17.17
C TYR A 114 -29.01 -10.63 -17.59
N GLN A 115 -28.64 -11.76 -18.22
CA GLN A 115 -29.60 -12.82 -18.59
C GLN A 115 -30.24 -13.51 -17.37
N LEU A 116 -29.60 -13.45 -16.20
CA LEU A 116 -30.18 -13.92 -14.94
C LEU A 116 -31.05 -12.85 -14.27
N GLY A 117 -31.09 -11.63 -14.78
CA GLY A 117 -31.83 -10.50 -14.21
C GLY A 117 -31.15 -9.86 -13.01
N LEU A 118 -29.82 -9.86 -12.99
CA LEU A 118 -28.97 -9.28 -11.93
C LEU A 118 -28.09 -8.16 -12.51
N ASP A 119 -27.86 -7.12 -11.71
CA ASP A 119 -26.93 -6.04 -12.03
C ASP A 119 -25.56 -6.34 -11.40
N ILE A 120 -24.51 -6.42 -12.23
CA ILE A 120 -23.15 -6.73 -11.75
C ILE A 120 -22.59 -5.63 -10.86
N GLU A 121 -22.90 -4.35 -11.12
CA GLU A 121 -22.39 -3.22 -10.33
C GLU A 121 -22.94 -3.27 -8.90
N GLU A 122 -24.22 -3.67 -8.74
CA GLU A 122 -24.82 -3.89 -7.41
C GLU A 122 -24.09 -4.99 -6.64
N LEU A 123 -23.71 -6.08 -7.32
CA LEU A 123 -22.99 -7.20 -6.69
C LEU A 123 -21.54 -6.83 -6.34
N GLU A 124 -20.86 -6.08 -7.19
CA GLU A 124 -19.51 -5.56 -6.93
C GLU A 124 -19.50 -4.63 -5.71
N ASP A 125 -20.56 -3.84 -5.51
CA ASP A 125 -20.70 -2.94 -4.36
C ASP A 125 -20.95 -3.67 -3.02
N VAL A 126 -21.31 -4.96 -3.03
CA VAL A 126 -21.42 -5.79 -1.81
C VAL A 126 -20.05 -6.24 -1.28
N GLU A 127 -19.02 -6.32 -2.12
CA GLU A 127 -17.70 -6.78 -1.70
C GLU A 127 -17.08 -5.82 -0.67
N GLU A 128 -16.57 -6.38 0.42
CA GLU A 128 -15.80 -5.63 1.43
C GLU A 128 -14.36 -5.42 0.95
N ASP A 129 -13.77 -4.26 1.23
CA ASP A 129 -12.34 -4.04 1.00
C ASP A 129 -11.52 -4.96 1.91
N ALA A 130 -10.52 -5.67 1.36
CA ALA A 130 -9.46 -6.25 2.17
C ALA A 130 -8.53 -5.14 2.67
N GLY A 131 -8.92 -4.49 3.77
CA GLY A 131 -8.28 -3.35 4.44
C GLY A 131 -6.99 -3.68 5.20
N LEU A 132 -6.18 -4.59 4.67
CA LEU A 132 -4.94 -5.09 5.31
C LEU A 132 -3.77 -4.12 5.17
N GLY A 133 -4.04 -2.82 4.98
CA GLY A 133 -3.04 -1.76 4.89
C GLY A 133 -3.65 -0.41 5.24
N ASN A 134 -2.80 0.54 5.63
CA ASN A 134 -3.21 1.86 6.10
C ASN A 134 -3.15 2.90 4.97
N GLY A 135 -2.14 2.83 4.10
CA GLY A 135 -1.93 3.87 3.10
C GLY A 135 -1.04 3.50 1.92
N GLY A 136 -0.15 4.42 1.56
CA GLY A 136 0.70 4.32 0.36
C GLY A 136 1.60 3.09 0.34
N LEU A 137 2.19 2.72 1.48
CA LEU A 137 3.07 1.55 1.63
C LEU A 137 2.33 0.25 1.31
N GLY A 138 1.19 -0.01 1.98
CA GLY A 138 0.38 -1.19 1.71
C GLY A 138 -0.19 -1.22 0.29
N ARG A 139 -0.55 -0.06 -0.28
CA ARG A 139 -1.08 0.01 -1.65
C ARG A 139 0.00 -0.22 -2.71
N LEU A 140 1.23 0.22 -2.44
CA LEU A 140 2.39 -0.07 -3.28
C LEU A 140 2.65 -1.58 -3.33
N ALA A 141 2.67 -2.26 -2.17
CA ALA A 141 2.81 -3.70 -2.09
C ALA A 141 1.75 -4.43 -2.93
N ALA A 142 0.49 -3.99 -2.85
CA ALA A 142 -0.59 -4.55 -3.67
C ALA A 142 -0.42 -4.30 -5.19
N CYS A 143 0.07 -3.13 -5.61
CA CYS A 143 0.40 -2.88 -7.02
C CYS A 143 1.59 -3.74 -7.49
N PHE A 144 2.59 -3.94 -6.63
CA PHE A 144 3.75 -4.78 -6.93
C PHE A 144 3.37 -6.24 -7.13
N LEU A 145 2.45 -6.78 -6.33
CA LEU A 145 1.94 -8.13 -6.51
C LEU A 145 1.29 -8.32 -7.89
N ASP A 146 0.46 -7.37 -8.32
CA ASP A 146 -0.19 -7.39 -9.63
C ASP A 146 0.85 -7.31 -10.79
N SER A 147 1.84 -6.42 -10.68
CA SER A 147 2.93 -6.32 -11.65
C SER A 147 3.80 -7.58 -11.69
N MET A 148 4.19 -8.16 -10.56
CA MET A 148 4.99 -9.39 -10.53
C MET A 148 4.25 -10.57 -11.17
N ALA A 149 2.93 -10.67 -10.99
CA ALA A 149 2.12 -11.68 -11.66
C ALA A 149 2.00 -11.43 -13.17
N THR A 150 1.78 -10.18 -13.58
CA THR A 150 1.69 -9.76 -14.99
C THR A 150 3.00 -9.98 -15.74
N LEU A 151 4.14 -9.76 -15.08
CA LEU A 151 5.49 -9.96 -15.63
C LEU A 151 5.99 -11.42 -15.53
N GLY A 152 5.13 -12.36 -15.14
CA GLY A 152 5.48 -13.78 -15.07
C GLY A 152 6.58 -14.13 -14.05
N MET A 153 6.81 -13.27 -13.06
CA MET A 153 7.83 -13.47 -12.04
C MET A 153 7.35 -14.46 -10.98
N ALA A 154 8.21 -15.40 -10.59
CA ALA A 154 7.95 -16.36 -9.51
C ALA A 154 8.01 -15.68 -8.13
N ALA A 155 6.99 -14.89 -7.82
CA ALA A 155 6.95 -14.03 -6.65
C ALA A 155 5.81 -14.38 -5.68
N TYR A 156 6.05 -14.08 -4.41
CA TYR A 156 5.11 -14.29 -3.32
C TYR A 156 5.08 -13.06 -2.41
N GLY A 157 3.88 -12.59 -2.08
CA GLY A 157 3.69 -11.65 -0.97
C GLY A 157 3.54 -12.40 0.35
N TYR A 158 4.18 -11.92 1.40
CA TYR A 158 4.02 -12.44 2.77
C TYR A 158 3.65 -11.32 3.73
N GLY A 159 2.58 -11.54 4.50
CA GLY A 159 2.08 -10.60 5.50
C GLY A 159 1.24 -11.27 6.59
N ILE A 160 0.46 -10.48 7.32
CA ILE A 160 -0.42 -10.96 8.39
C ILE A 160 -1.88 -10.89 7.93
N ARG A 161 -2.65 -11.92 8.26
CA ARG A 161 -4.11 -11.94 8.04
C ARG A 161 -4.78 -11.28 9.24
N TYR A 162 -4.86 -9.96 9.23
CA TYR A 162 -5.55 -9.22 10.29
C TYR A 162 -7.05 -9.51 10.25
N GLU A 163 -7.63 -9.83 11.41
CA GLU A 163 -9.07 -10.06 11.52
C GLU A 163 -9.86 -8.77 11.31
N TYR A 164 -9.34 -7.68 11.88
CA TYR A 164 -9.79 -6.33 11.64
C TYR A 164 -8.71 -5.57 10.87
N GLY A 165 -9.12 -4.80 9.86
CA GLY A 165 -8.24 -3.84 9.19
C GLY A 165 -7.76 -2.74 10.15
N ILE A 166 -7.43 -1.57 9.63
CA ILE A 166 -7.03 -0.46 10.52
C ILE A 166 -8.20 -0.01 11.42
N PHE A 167 -9.29 0.46 10.80
CA PHE A 167 -10.60 0.79 11.39
C PHE A 167 -11.47 1.38 10.27
N ALA A 168 -12.79 1.24 10.38
CA ALA A 168 -13.75 2.04 9.63
C ALA A 168 -13.85 3.43 10.27
N GLN A 169 -13.69 4.47 9.47
CA GLN A 169 -13.79 5.85 9.95
C GLN A 169 -15.25 6.30 9.92
N LYS A 170 -15.75 6.84 11.02
CA LYS A 170 -17.01 7.58 11.07
C LYS A 170 -16.79 9.03 11.43
N ILE A 171 -17.54 9.94 10.82
CA ILE A 171 -17.53 11.36 11.18
C ILE A 171 -18.77 11.68 11.99
N VAL A 172 -18.60 11.92 13.29
CA VAL A 172 -19.68 12.24 14.23
C VAL A 172 -19.40 13.61 14.81
N ASN A 173 -20.33 14.56 14.63
CA ASN A 173 -20.16 15.96 15.06
C ASN A 173 -18.85 16.60 14.54
N GLY A 174 -18.42 16.22 13.34
CA GLY A 174 -17.19 16.68 12.71
C GLY A 174 -15.92 15.94 13.18
N GLU A 175 -16.00 15.05 14.16
CA GLU A 175 -14.86 14.31 14.70
C GLU A 175 -14.76 12.90 14.11
N GLN A 176 -13.52 12.43 13.94
CA GLN A 176 -13.27 11.03 13.61
C GLN A 176 -13.56 10.13 14.82
N GLN A 177 -14.40 9.13 14.60
CA GLN A 177 -14.56 7.96 15.45
C GLN A 177 -14.07 6.72 14.71
N GLU A 178 -13.40 5.83 15.44
CA GLU A 178 -12.91 4.57 14.94
C GLU A 178 -13.87 3.43 15.27
N GLU A 179 -14.36 2.73 14.23
CA GLU A 179 -15.13 1.49 14.37
C GLU A 179 -14.29 0.30 13.86
N PRO A 180 -14.45 -0.92 14.41
CA PRO A 180 -13.76 -2.10 13.89
C PRO A 180 -14.09 -2.36 12.42
N ASP A 181 -13.05 -2.57 11.60
CA ASP A 181 -13.18 -2.95 10.19
C ASP A 181 -13.33 -4.48 10.06
N ASP A 182 -14.56 -4.97 10.21
CA ASP A 182 -14.91 -6.40 10.29
C ASP A 182 -15.14 -7.02 8.89
N TRP A 183 -14.14 -6.89 8.02
CA TRP A 183 -14.18 -7.34 6.61
C TRP A 183 -14.34 -8.87 6.45
N LEU A 184 -14.11 -9.64 7.51
CA LEU A 184 -14.23 -11.11 7.53
C LEU A 184 -15.57 -11.62 8.05
N ARG A 185 -16.46 -10.74 8.53
CA ARG A 185 -17.75 -11.11 9.15
C ARG A 185 -18.53 -12.16 8.36
N TYR A 186 -18.59 -11.99 7.05
CA TYR A 186 -19.37 -12.84 6.14
C TYR A 186 -18.50 -13.88 5.42
N GLY A 187 -17.23 -13.99 5.80
CA GLY A 187 -16.21 -14.79 5.12
C GLY A 187 -15.57 -14.06 3.94
N ASN A 188 -14.37 -14.50 3.58
CA ASN A 188 -13.64 -14.02 2.40
C ASN A 188 -13.63 -15.15 1.35
N PRO A 189 -14.32 -14.99 0.20
CA PRO A 189 -14.40 -16.05 -0.80
C PRO A 189 -13.07 -16.29 -1.51
N TRP A 190 -12.12 -15.35 -1.46
CA TRP A 190 -10.87 -15.39 -2.21
C TRP A 190 -9.78 -16.21 -1.53
N GLU A 191 -9.70 -16.19 -0.21
CA GLU A 191 -8.66 -16.89 0.54
C GLU A 191 -8.85 -18.41 0.55
N LYS A 192 -7.75 -19.11 0.80
CA LYS A 192 -7.74 -20.55 1.07
C LYS A 192 -6.83 -20.85 2.26
N ALA A 193 -7.45 -21.29 3.37
CA ALA A 193 -6.72 -21.81 4.52
C ALA A 193 -5.88 -23.05 4.13
N ARG A 194 -4.67 -23.12 4.68
CA ARG A 194 -3.70 -24.21 4.50
C ARG A 194 -3.22 -24.76 5.84
N PRO A 195 -4.10 -25.37 6.65
CA PRO A 195 -3.74 -25.91 7.97
C PRO A 195 -2.61 -26.94 7.91
N GLU A 196 -2.43 -27.62 6.77
CA GLU A 196 -1.34 -28.57 6.53
C GLU A 196 0.07 -27.92 6.51
N TYR A 197 0.16 -26.59 6.50
CA TYR A 197 1.42 -25.82 6.53
C TYR A 197 1.53 -24.91 7.74
N MET A 198 0.83 -25.24 8.84
CA MET A 198 0.95 -24.51 10.09
C MET A 198 2.35 -24.64 10.69
N LEU A 199 2.92 -23.54 11.18
CA LEU A 199 4.31 -23.46 11.66
C LEU A 199 4.37 -22.89 13.08
N PRO A 200 5.25 -23.39 13.97
CA PRO A 200 5.45 -22.80 15.28
C PRO A 200 6.30 -21.52 15.19
N VAL A 201 5.95 -20.52 16.00
CA VAL A 201 6.71 -19.29 16.23
C VAL A 201 6.94 -19.16 17.73
N ASN A 202 8.16 -18.83 18.12
CA ASN A 202 8.58 -18.77 19.52
C ASN A 202 8.66 -17.31 20.01
N PHE A 203 8.33 -17.08 21.28
CA PHE A 203 8.55 -15.81 21.97
C PHE A 203 9.12 -16.05 23.36
N TYR A 204 9.76 -15.04 23.93
CA TYR A 204 10.34 -15.06 25.28
C TYR A 204 11.37 -16.17 25.47
N GLY A 205 11.40 -16.82 26.64
CA GLY A 205 12.36 -17.87 26.97
C GLY A 205 13.76 -17.33 27.23
N ASN A 206 14.76 -18.19 27.10
CA ASN A 206 16.15 -17.85 27.39
C ASN A 206 17.12 -18.63 26.50
N VAL A 207 18.36 -18.12 26.41
CA VAL A 207 19.42 -18.76 25.63
C VAL A 207 20.31 -19.57 26.58
N ILE A 208 20.60 -20.82 26.21
CA ILE A 208 21.57 -21.68 26.90
C ILE A 208 22.73 -22.03 25.96
N ASP A 209 23.92 -22.14 26.52
CA ASP A 209 25.10 -22.65 25.80
C ASP A 209 25.15 -24.18 25.94
N THR A 210 25.30 -24.88 24.81
CA THR A 210 25.44 -26.33 24.75
C THR A 210 26.70 -26.72 23.97
N PRO A 211 27.20 -27.96 24.06
CA PRO A 211 28.35 -28.40 23.26
C PRO A 211 28.14 -28.27 21.75
N GLU A 212 26.88 -28.31 21.28
CA GLU A 212 26.52 -28.15 19.87
C GLU A 212 26.27 -26.69 19.46
N GLY A 213 26.41 -25.73 20.38
CA GLY A 213 26.15 -24.30 20.16
C GLY A 213 25.04 -23.74 21.04
N LYS A 214 24.55 -22.55 20.70
CA LYS A 214 23.50 -21.87 21.48
C LYS A 214 22.13 -22.44 21.15
N LYS A 215 21.28 -22.63 22.17
CA LYS A 215 19.88 -23.04 22.00
C LYS A 215 18.94 -22.04 22.66
N TRP A 216 17.88 -21.68 21.95
CA TRP A 216 16.78 -20.87 22.48
C TRP A 216 15.69 -21.79 23.03
N VAL A 217 15.47 -21.74 24.33
CA VAL A 217 14.63 -22.71 25.07
C VAL A 217 13.63 -22.00 25.99
N ASN A 218 12.69 -22.76 26.57
CA ASN A 218 11.64 -22.25 27.48
C ASN A 218 10.76 -21.16 26.84
N THR A 219 10.52 -21.28 25.54
CA THR A 219 9.76 -20.30 24.75
C THR A 219 8.25 -20.49 24.92
N GLN A 220 7.51 -19.41 24.77
CA GLN A 220 6.07 -19.47 24.49
C GLN A 220 5.86 -19.70 23.00
N VAL A 221 5.07 -20.71 22.64
CA VAL A 221 4.79 -21.06 21.23
C VAL A 221 3.46 -20.47 20.79
N VAL A 222 3.44 -19.88 19.59
CA VAL A 222 2.24 -19.49 18.85
C VAL A 222 2.31 -20.14 17.47
N PHE A 223 1.19 -20.65 16.96
CA PHE A 223 1.14 -21.21 15.62
C PHE A 223 0.78 -20.17 14.56
N ALA A 224 1.48 -20.22 13.44
CA ALA A 224 1.19 -19.45 12.25
C ALA A 224 0.44 -20.31 11.23
N LEU A 225 -0.85 -20.04 11.05
CA LEU A 225 -1.72 -20.68 10.06
C LEU A 225 -1.72 -19.88 8.75
N PRO A 226 -1.26 -20.43 7.62
CA PRO A 226 -1.25 -19.70 6.36
C PRO A 226 -2.62 -19.68 5.68
N TYR A 227 -2.98 -18.52 5.16
CA TYR A 227 -4.09 -18.28 4.23
C TYR A 227 -3.53 -17.76 2.92
N ASP A 228 -3.81 -18.48 1.84
CA ASP A 228 -3.32 -18.12 0.52
C ASP A 228 -4.41 -17.38 -0.28
N ASN A 229 -4.07 -16.23 -0.86
CA ASN A 229 -4.91 -15.46 -1.77
C ASN A 229 -4.27 -15.48 -3.18
N PRO A 230 -5.03 -15.87 -4.22
CA PRO A 230 -4.51 -15.90 -5.59
C PRO A 230 -4.33 -14.48 -6.15
N ILE A 231 -3.21 -14.23 -6.83
CA ILE A 231 -2.91 -12.96 -7.49
C ILE A 231 -2.77 -13.20 -9.00
N PRO A 232 -3.83 -12.98 -9.80
CA PRO A 232 -3.77 -13.18 -11.24
C PRO A 232 -2.97 -12.08 -11.94
N GLY A 233 -2.11 -12.46 -12.89
CA GLY A 233 -1.48 -11.54 -13.84
C GLY A 233 -2.44 -11.20 -14.98
N TYR A 234 -2.24 -10.04 -15.61
CA TYR A 234 -3.11 -9.57 -16.68
C TYR A 234 -2.99 -10.45 -17.95
N GLN A 235 -4.05 -11.19 -18.25
CA GLN A 235 -4.25 -12.02 -19.46
C GLN A 235 -3.12 -13.01 -19.83
N ASN A 236 -2.25 -13.36 -18.88
CA ASN A 236 -1.07 -14.21 -19.11
C ASN A 236 -1.18 -15.62 -18.47
N ASN A 237 -2.31 -15.95 -17.84
CA ASN A 237 -2.58 -17.21 -17.13
C ASN A 237 -1.66 -17.51 -15.92
N VAL A 238 -0.81 -16.56 -15.52
CA VAL A 238 -0.01 -16.66 -14.29
C VAL A 238 -0.88 -16.27 -13.11
N VAL A 239 -0.87 -17.08 -12.05
CA VAL A 239 -1.48 -16.72 -10.77
C VAL A 239 -0.45 -16.95 -9.66
N ASN A 240 0.07 -15.85 -9.12
CA ASN A 240 0.95 -15.83 -7.96
C ASN A 240 0.15 -15.94 -6.65
N THR A 241 0.84 -15.88 -5.51
CA THR A 241 0.24 -16.07 -4.19
C THR A 241 0.60 -14.92 -3.25
N LEU A 242 -0.40 -14.33 -2.60
CA LEU A 242 -0.26 -13.58 -1.36
C LEU A 242 -0.57 -14.53 -0.20
N ARG A 243 0.43 -14.84 0.64
CA ARG A 243 0.29 -15.67 1.83
C ARG A 243 0.23 -14.80 3.07
N LEU A 244 -0.85 -14.94 3.83
CA LEU A 244 -1.11 -14.19 5.05
C LEU A 244 -1.17 -15.12 6.25
N TRP A 245 -0.44 -14.78 7.32
CA TRP A 245 -0.38 -15.60 8.54
C TRP A 245 -1.44 -15.18 9.55
N SER A 246 -2.20 -16.15 10.06
CA SER A 246 -3.09 -15.98 11.21
C SER A 246 -2.45 -16.64 12.43
N ALA A 247 -2.41 -15.91 13.55
CA ALA A 247 -1.91 -16.43 14.82
C ALA A 247 -2.96 -17.35 15.45
N LYS A 248 -2.51 -18.52 15.92
CA LYS A 248 -3.32 -19.53 16.58
C LYS A 248 -2.65 -20.00 17.85
N SER A 249 -3.44 -20.19 18.90
CA SER A 249 -2.95 -20.77 20.15
C SER A 249 -2.58 -22.25 19.93
N PRO A 250 -1.50 -22.74 20.57
CA PRO A 250 -1.18 -24.17 20.61
C PRO A 250 -2.13 -24.96 21.53
N VAL A 251 -2.88 -24.27 22.39
CA VAL A 251 -3.80 -24.88 23.34
C VAL A 251 -5.09 -25.24 22.62
N ASP A 252 -5.18 -26.47 22.12
CA ASP A 252 -6.46 -27.14 21.99
C ASP A 252 -7.07 -27.33 23.39
N PHE A 253 -8.41 -27.31 23.49
CA PHE A 253 -9.17 -27.40 24.74
C PHE A 253 -8.49 -28.26 25.84
N ASN A 254 -7.98 -27.61 26.90
CA ASN A 254 -7.27 -28.31 27.97
C ASN A 254 -8.26 -28.79 29.04
N LEU A 255 -8.59 -30.08 28.99
CA LEU A 255 -9.46 -30.77 29.95
C LEU A 255 -9.01 -30.60 31.42
N LYS A 256 -7.72 -30.38 31.68
CA LYS A 256 -7.20 -30.20 33.04
C LYS A 256 -7.63 -28.85 33.64
N PHE A 257 -7.47 -27.75 32.91
CA PHE A 257 -7.99 -26.43 33.32
C PHE A 257 -9.52 -26.43 33.44
N PHE A 258 -10.20 -27.19 32.57
CA PHE A 258 -11.65 -27.36 32.65
C PHE A 258 -12.09 -28.11 33.92
N ASN A 259 -11.37 -29.18 34.29
CA ASN A 259 -11.67 -29.97 35.49
C ASN A 259 -11.26 -29.27 36.79
N ASP A 260 -10.25 -28.39 36.74
CA ASP A 260 -9.75 -27.64 37.91
C ASP A 260 -10.51 -26.31 38.12
N GLY A 261 -11.49 -25.98 37.26
CA GLY A 261 -12.33 -24.78 37.38
C GLY A 261 -11.69 -23.48 36.87
N ASP A 262 -10.50 -23.56 36.26
CA ASP A 262 -9.73 -22.41 35.75
C ASP A 262 -9.95 -22.19 34.24
N TYR A 263 -11.22 -22.19 33.84
CA TYR A 263 -11.64 -22.03 32.44
C TYR A 263 -11.34 -20.62 31.90
N ILE A 264 -11.35 -19.60 32.77
CA ILE A 264 -11.13 -18.20 32.37
C ILE A 264 -9.69 -18.02 31.89
N GLN A 265 -8.70 -18.52 32.63
CA GLN A 265 -7.30 -18.31 32.29
C GLN A 265 -6.92 -18.98 30.97
N ALA A 266 -7.40 -20.20 30.71
CA ALA A 266 -7.16 -20.91 29.45
C ALA A 266 -7.69 -20.16 28.21
N VAL A 267 -8.83 -19.47 28.35
CA VAL A 267 -9.41 -18.64 27.28
C VAL A 267 -8.62 -17.33 27.12
N LEU A 268 -8.18 -16.72 28.22
CA LEU A 268 -7.34 -15.51 28.19
C LEU A 268 -6.01 -15.77 27.47
N ASP A 269 -5.33 -16.88 27.80
CA ASP A 269 -4.05 -17.25 27.19
C ASP A 269 -4.18 -17.47 25.67
N ARG A 270 -5.28 -18.09 25.25
CA ARG A 270 -5.61 -18.24 23.82
C ARG A 270 -5.79 -16.88 23.15
N ASN A 271 -6.54 -15.97 23.75
CA ASN A 271 -6.76 -14.64 23.19
C ASN A 271 -5.46 -13.85 23.07
N LEU A 272 -4.54 -13.95 24.04
CA LEU A 272 -3.24 -13.29 23.99
C LEU A 272 -2.39 -13.75 22.79
N ALA A 273 -2.41 -15.04 22.46
CA ALA A 273 -1.72 -15.57 21.28
C ALA A 273 -2.38 -15.09 19.97
N GLU A 274 -3.72 -15.15 19.90
CA GLU A 274 -4.48 -14.78 18.69
C GLU A 274 -4.51 -13.26 18.45
N ASN A 275 -4.23 -12.45 19.48
CA ASN A 275 -4.18 -10.98 19.37
C ASN A 275 -3.10 -10.47 18.39
N ILE A 276 -2.05 -11.25 18.14
CA ILE A 276 -1.00 -10.91 17.17
C ILE A 276 -1.60 -10.61 15.80
N SER A 277 -2.55 -11.41 15.32
CA SER A 277 -3.20 -11.19 14.01
C SER A 277 -4.59 -10.53 14.13
N ARG A 278 -4.87 -9.79 15.19
CA ARG A 278 -6.22 -9.22 15.41
C ARG A 278 -6.43 -7.91 14.66
N VAL A 279 -5.55 -6.92 14.86
CA VAL A 279 -5.70 -5.57 14.31
C VAL A 279 -4.40 -5.04 13.72
N LEU A 280 -4.51 -4.30 12.62
CA LEU A 280 -3.40 -3.63 11.95
C LEU A 280 -2.99 -2.35 12.71
N TYR A 281 -1.74 -2.29 13.20
CA TYR A 281 -1.20 -1.22 14.06
C TYR A 281 -2.02 -0.97 15.34
N PRO A 282 -1.78 -1.73 16.43
CA PRO A 282 -2.34 -1.34 17.72
C PRO A 282 -1.83 0.04 18.14
N ASN A 283 -2.61 0.76 18.95
CA ASN A 283 -2.18 2.03 19.55
C ASN A 283 -0.90 1.78 20.38
N ASP A 284 0.20 2.39 19.98
CA ASP A 284 1.55 2.19 20.52
C ASP A 284 1.94 3.27 21.54
N ASN A 285 1.01 4.14 21.94
CA ASN A 285 1.23 5.09 23.04
C ASN A 285 1.45 4.40 24.40
N PHE A 286 1.12 3.12 24.51
CA PHE A 286 1.30 2.30 25.72
C PHE A 286 2.26 1.12 25.45
N PHE A 287 2.92 0.64 26.51
CA PHE A 287 3.95 -0.40 26.42
C PHE A 287 3.42 -1.69 25.77
N GLU A 288 2.21 -2.13 26.14
CA GLU A 288 1.56 -3.32 25.62
C GLU A 288 1.31 -3.24 24.10
N GLY A 289 1.01 -2.03 23.60
CA GLY A 289 0.84 -1.78 22.17
C GLY A 289 2.15 -1.91 21.39
N LYS A 290 3.25 -1.41 21.96
CA LYS A 290 4.60 -1.54 21.40
C LYS A 290 5.07 -3.00 21.37
N GLU A 291 4.85 -3.73 22.45
CA GLU A 291 5.17 -5.16 22.52
C GLU A 291 4.37 -5.98 21.50
N LEU A 292 3.06 -5.73 21.37
CA LEU A 292 2.23 -6.42 20.38
C LEU A 292 2.72 -6.14 18.95
N ARG A 293 3.16 -4.92 18.67
CA ARG A 293 3.72 -4.55 17.36
C ARG A 293 5.00 -5.32 17.05
N LEU A 294 5.96 -5.38 17.98
CA LEU A 294 7.18 -6.17 17.81
C LEU A 294 6.87 -7.68 17.63
N LYS A 295 5.87 -8.21 18.34
CA LYS A 295 5.39 -9.58 18.15
C LYS A 295 4.82 -9.81 16.74
N GLN A 296 4.08 -8.86 16.17
CA GLN A 296 3.58 -8.93 14.79
C GLN A 296 4.73 -9.01 13.79
N GLU A 297 5.73 -8.13 13.92
CA GLU A 297 6.92 -8.10 13.06
C GLU A 297 7.66 -9.43 13.09
N TYR A 298 7.99 -9.91 14.28
CA TYR A 298 8.69 -11.18 14.44
C TYR A 298 7.86 -12.37 13.95
N PHE A 299 6.57 -12.41 14.28
CA PHE A 299 5.65 -13.48 13.86
C PHE A 299 5.65 -13.66 12.35
N MET A 300 5.52 -12.55 11.61
CA MET A 300 5.55 -12.57 10.15
C MET A 300 6.91 -13.02 9.62
N CYS A 301 8.02 -12.51 10.17
CA CYS A 301 9.37 -12.88 9.74
C CYS A 301 9.66 -14.37 9.98
N ALA A 302 9.40 -14.88 11.19
CA ALA A 302 9.71 -16.24 11.60
C ALA A 302 8.90 -17.29 10.84
N ALA A 303 7.58 -17.08 10.67
CA ALA A 303 6.74 -18.00 9.91
C ALA A 303 7.14 -18.01 8.42
N THR A 304 7.42 -16.82 7.86
CA THR A 304 7.79 -16.67 6.45
C THR A 304 9.14 -17.33 6.14
N LEU A 305 10.17 -17.10 6.96
CA LEU A 305 11.49 -17.68 6.73
C LEU A 305 11.48 -19.20 6.83
N GLN A 306 10.77 -19.76 7.81
CA GLN A 306 10.58 -21.22 7.89
C GLN A 306 9.92 -21.78 6.62
N ASP A 307 8.91 -21.09 6.08
CA ASP A 307 8.23 -21.49 4.84
C ASP A 307 9.13 -21.38 3.60
N ILE A 308 9.94 -20.32 3.51
CA ILE A 308 10.94 -20.12 2.45
C ILE A 308 11.98 -21.23 2.48
N ILE A 309 12.55 -21.53 3.65
CA ILE A 309 13.59 -22.56 3.82
C ILE A 309 13.02 -23.95 3.50
N ARG A 310 11.80 -24.25 3.95
CA ARG A 310 11.08 -25.47 3.59
C ARG A 310 10.91 -25.61 2.08
N ARG A 311 10.50 -24.53 1.39
CA ARG A 311 10.32 -24.53 -0.08
C ARG A 311 11.66 -24.66 -0.81
N PHE A 312 12.72 -24.01 -0.31
CA PHE A 312 14.07 -24.13 -0.84
C PHE A 312 14.61 -25.57 -0.76
N LYS A 313 14.40 -26.24 0.38
CA LYS A 313 14.77 -27.64 0.60
C LYS A 313 13.98 -28.60 -0.30
N SER A 314 12.68 -28.32 -0.49
CA SER A 314 11.74 -29.16 -1.26
C SER A 314 11.71 -28.78 -2.76
N ALA A 315 12.86 -28.86 -3.43
CA ALA A 315 13.02 -28.38 -4.81
C ALA A 315 12.43 -29.32 -5.88
N LYS A 316 12.06 -30.55 -5.54
CA LYS A 316 11.52 -31.55 -6.49
C LYS A 316 10.00 -31.65 -6.37
N PHE A 317 9.31 -31.53 -7.51
CA PHE A 317 7.83 -31.63 -7.56
C PHE A 317 7.32 -32.97 -7.02
N GLY A 318 6.29 -32.91 -6.17
CA GLY A 318 5.60 -34.09 -5.63
C GLY A 318 6.30 -34.82 -4.49
N THR A 319 7.41 -34.28 -3.96
CA THR A 319 8.04 -34.78 -2.72
C THR A 319 8.15 -33.65 -1.68
N ARG A 320 8.06 -34.02 -0.40
CA ARG A 320 8.32 -33.12 0.75
C ARG A 320 9.71 -33.36 1.36
N GLU A 321 10.47 -34.29 0.79
CA GLU A 321 11.83 -34.57 1.26
C GLU A 321 12.76 -33.39 0.95
N ALA A 322 13.70 -33.15 1.85
CA ALA A 322 14.74 -32.16 1.66
C ALA A 322 15.75 -32.66 0.62
N THR A 323 15.52 -32.29 -0.65
CA THR A 323 16.42 -32.65 -1.75
C THR A 323 17.57 -31.66 -1.93
N ARG A 324 17.41 -30.41 -1.48
CA ARG A 324 18.46 -29.38 -1.51
C ARG A 324 18.92 -29.05 -0.09
N THR A 325 20.16 -29.40 0.22
CA THR A 325 20.79 -29.15 1.53
C THR A 325 21.94 -28.16 1.46
N ASN A 326 22.47 -27.87 0.26
CA ASN A 326 23.51 -26.86 0.09
C ASN A 326 22.92 -25.44 0.10
N PHE A 327 23.14 -24.71 1.20
CA PHE A 327 22.69 -23.33 1.38
C PHE A 327 23.48 -22.27 0.60
N ASP A 328 24.63 -22.61 0.00
CA ASP A 328 25.34 -21.69 -0.92
C ASP A 328 24.47 -21.30 -2.12
N LEU A 329 23.50 -22.16 -2.46
CA LEU A 329 22.53 -21.90 -3.52
C LEU A 329 21.38 -20.99 -3.08
N LEU A 330 21.21 -20.71 -1.79
CA LEU A 330 20.07 -19.92 -1.27
C LEU A 330 19.96 -18.56 -1.97
N PRO A 331 21.01 -17.72 -2.08
CA PRO A 331 20.89 -16.41 -2.72
C PRO A 331 20.64 -16.48 -4.23
N SER A 332 20.96 -17.60 -4.89
CA SER A 332 20.64 -17.82 -6.30
C SER A 332 19.21 -18.30 -6.54
N LYS A 333 18.52 -18.74 -5.48
CA LYS A 333 17.16 -19.30 -5.55
C LYS A 333 16.13 -18.51 -4.75
N VAL A 334 16.57 -17.61 -3.89
CA VAL A 334 15.75 -16.81 -2.98
C VAL A 334 16.22 -15.36 -3.02
N ALA A 335 15.28 -14.43 -3.17
CA ALA A 335 15.46 -13.01 -2.87
C ALA A 335 14.38 -12.60 -1.87
N ILE A 336 14.75 -11.88 -0.83
CA ILE A 336 13.84 -11.36 0.21
C ILE A 336 13.90 -9.84 0.15
N GLN A 337 12.76 -9.22 -0.15
CA GLN A 337 12.61 -7.77 -0.13
C GLN A 337 11.95 -7.35 1.18
N LEU A 338 12.60 -6.44 1.90
CA LEU A 338 12.11 -5.82 3.12
C LEU A 338 11.38 -4.51 2.76
N ASN A 339 10.06 -4.50 2.89
CA ASN A 339 9.24 -3.31 2.66
C ASN A 339 9.20 -2.44 3.93
N ASP A 340 10.08 -1.43 3.99
CA ASP A 340 10.45 -0.68 5.19
C ASP A 340 11.17 -1.55 6.24
N THR A 341 11.29 -1.04 7.47
CA THR A 341 11.99 -1.64 8.60
C THR A 341 11.16 -2.65 9.38
N HIS A 342 9.85 -2.73 9.13
CA HIS A 342 8.96 -3.68 9.80
C HIS A 342 9.41 -5.16 9.69
N PRO A 343 9.85 -5.67 8.51
CA PRO A 343 10.40 -7.03 8.41
C PRO A 343 11.91 -7.13 8.70
N SER A 344 12.55 -6.14 9.31
CA SER A 344 14.00 -6.12 9.56
C SER A 344 14.49 -7.31 10.41
N LEU A 345 13.63 -7.86 11.27
CA LEU A 345 13.90 -9.07 12.05
C LEU A 345 14.11 -10.32 11.19
N ALA A 346 13.80 -10.28 9.90
CA ALA A 346 14.16 -11.35 8.96
C ALA A 346 15.68 -11.56 8.88
N ILE A 347 16.49 -10.50 9.06
CA ILE A 347 17.96 -10.59 9.05
C ILE A 347 18.48 -11.44 10.22
N PRO A 348 18.23 -11.10 11.50
CA PRO A 348 18.69 -11.91 12.61
C PRO A 348 17.98 -13.28 12.70
N GLU A 349 16.73 -13.41 12.23
CA GLU A 349 16.06 -14.72 12.20
C GLU A 349 16.67 -15.66 11.15
N LEU A 350 17.03 -15.16 9.96
CA LEU A 350 17.72 -15.98 8.96
C LEU A 350 19.08 -16.44 9.48
N MET A 351 19.82 -15.54 10.14
CA MET A 351 21.07 -15.90 10.83
C MET A 351 20.85 -16.98 11.89
N ARG A 352 19.81 -16.84 12.72
CA ARG A 352 19.46 -17.82 13.76
C ARG A 352 19.17 -19.19 13.14
N ILE A 353 18.37 -19.25 12.07
CA ILE A 353 18.06 -20.51 11.38
C ILE A 353 19.35 -21.14 10.82
N LEU A 354 20.15 -20.38 10.09
CA LEU A 354 21.35 -20.91 9.44
C LEU A 354 22.40 -21.39 10.45
N ILE A 355 22.58 -20.69 11.57
CA ILE A 355 23.59 -21.04 12.58
C ILE A 355 23.04 -22.09 13.55
N ASP A 356 21.95 -21.78 14.24
CA ASP A 356 21.50 -22.58 15.39
C ASP A 356 20.78 -23.86 14.95
N ILE A 357 20.17 -23.88 13.75
CA ILE A 357 19.41 -25.05 13.24
C ILE A 357 20.19 -25.77 12.14
N GLU A 358 20.71 -25.06 11.15
CA GLU A 358 21.40 -25.67 10.01
C GLU A 358 22.91 -25.86 10.24
N GLY A 359 23.46 -25.34 11.35
CA GLY A 359 24.84 -25.56 11.78
C GLY A 359 25.90 -24.87 10.92
N LEU A 360 25.55 -23.80 10.20
CA LEU A 360 26.52 -23.05 9.39
C LEU A 360 27.44 -22.19 10.27
N PRO A 361 28.72 -22.05 9.89
CA PRO A 361 29.59 -21.03 10.47
C PRO A 361 29.05 -19.62 10.25
N TRP A 362 29.37 -18.70 11.16
CA TRP A 362 28.86 -17.33 11.15
C TRP A 362 29.12 -16.60 9.82
N GLU A 363 30.36 -16.64 9.33
CA GLU A 363 30.79 -15.92 8.12
C GLU A 363 29.99 -16.38 6.90
N LYS A 364 29.73 -17.69 6.82
CA LYS A 364 28.95 -18.29 5.74
C LYS A 364 27.47 -17.91 5.84
N ALA A 365 26.89 -18.00 7.03
CA ALA A 365 25.51 -17.58 7.27
C ALA A 365 25.29 -16.09 6.97
N TRP A 366 26.25 -15.25 7.33
CA TRP A 366 26.21 -13.81 7.10
C TRP A 366 26.29 -13.45 5.61
N ASP A 367 27.23 -14.06 4.86
CA ASP A 367 27.34 -13.86 3.41
C ASP A 367 26.03 -14.25 2.69
N ILE A 368 25.44 -15.39 3.06
CA ILE A 368 24.16 -15.84 2.53
C ILE A 368 23.05 -14.84 2.86
N THR A 369 22.98 -14.38 4.11
CA THR A 369 21.94 -13.45 4.58
C THR A 369 22.01 -12.12 3.82
N VAL A 370 23.18 -11.50 3.74
CA VAL A 370 23.38 -10.23 3.03
C VAL A 370 23.01 -10.35 1.55
N LYS A 371 23.44 -11.43 0.87
CA LYS A 371 23.12 -11.68 -0.54
C LYS A 371 21.65 -12.01 -0.80
N THR A 372 20.90 -12.45 0.21
CA THR A 372 19.49 -12.81 0.09
C THR A 372 18.56 -11.62 0.36
N CYS A 373 18.94 -10.72 1.28
CA CYS A 373 18.10 -9.60 1.74
C CYS A 373 18.40 -8.29 1.00
N ALA A 374 17.34 -7.55 0.67
CA ALA A 374 17.38 -6.18 0.15
C ALA A 374 16.36 -5.30 0.89
N TYR A 375 16.69 -4.03 1.11
CA TYR A 375 15.92 -3.10 1.94
C TYR A 375 15.41 -1.90 1.14
N THR A 376 14.12 -1.60 1.26
CA THR A 376 13.52 -0.37 0.72
C THR A 376 13.12 0.57 1.85
N ASN A 377 13.61 1.80 1.82
CA ASN A 377 13.24 2.86 2.75
C ASN A 377 12.12 3.74 2.16
N HIS A 378 11.12 4.08 2.98
CA HIS A 378 9.94 4.89 2.58
C HIS A 378 9.81 6.22 3.33
N THR A 379 10.78 6.60 4.16
CA THR A 379 10.68 7.81 4.99
C THR A 379 12.03 8.46 5.25
N VAL A 380 12.01 9.79 5.25
CA VAL A 380 13.11 10.67 5.66
C VAL A 380 12.93 11.22 7.06
N LEU A 381 11.72 11.11 7.62
CA LEU A 381 11.39 11.64 8.94
C LEU A 381 12.00 10.77 10.04
N PRO A 382 12.90 11.30 10.90
CA PRO A 382 13.55 10.53 11.95
C PRO A 382 12.56 9.87 12.93
N GLU A 383 11.42 10.52 13.19
CA GLU A 383 10.37 9.99 14.06
C GLU A 383 9.65 8.75 13.52
N ALA A 384 9.76 8.48 12.21
CA ALA A 384 9.16 7.33 11.56
C ALA A 384 10.11 6.12 11.46
N LEU A 385 11.37 6.25 11.89
CA LEU A 385 12.34 5.16 11.90
C LEU A 385 12.20 4.32 13.18
N GLU A 386 12.03 3.01 13.02
CA GLU A 386 11.81 2.11 14.15
C GLU A 386 13.06 1.96 15.03
N ARG A 387 12.88 2.28 16.32
CA ARG A 387 13.90 2.20 17.36
C ARG A 387 13.36 1.42 18.55
N TRP A 388 13.62 0.12 18.58
CA TRP A 388 13.07 -0.77 19.60
C TRP A 388 13.92 -0.74 20.88
N PRO A 389 13.34 -0.57 22.07
CA PRO A 389 14.07 -0.70 23.33
C PRO A 389 14.80 -2.03 23.44
N VAL A 390 16.07 -1.98 23.85
CA VAL A 390 16.89 -3.18 24.07
C VAL A 390 16.25 -4.09 25.11
N SER A 391 15.72 -3.52 26.20
CA SER A 391 14.99 -4.22 27.27
C SER A 391 13.84 -5.08 26.73
N MET A 392 13.12 -4.56 25.74
CA MET A 392 11.99 -5.24 25.10
C MET A 392 12.47 -6.39 24.21
N LEU A 393 13.49 -6.17 23.39
CA LEU A 393 14.10 -7.23 22.57
C LEU A 393 14.76 -8.32 23.42
N GLU A 394 15.37 -7.96 24.54
CA GLU A 394 15.99 -8.90 25.48
C GLU A 394 14.93 -9.83 26.09
N SER A 395 13.80 -9.28 26.49
CA SER A 395 12.69 -10.07 27.04
C SER A 395 12.04 -10.97 26.00
N ILE A 396 11.71 -10.45 24.82
CA ILE A 396 10.86 -11.15 23.84
C ILE A 396 11.69 -12.02 22.89
N LEU A 397 12.87 -11.56 22.48
CA LEU A 397 13.72 -12.17 21.45
C LEU A 397 15.20 -12.23 21.89
N PRO A 398 15.51 -12.89 23.03
CA PRO A 398 16.85 -12.83 23.62
C PRO A 398 17.94 -13.35 22.68
N ARG A 399 17.64 -14.37 21.87
CA ARG A 399 18.62 -14.91 20.90
C ARG A 399 18.91 -13.92 19.77
N HIS A 400 17.89 -13.24 19.27
CA HIS A 400 18.03 -12.24 18.20
C HIS A 400 18.82 -11.03 18.68
N LEU A 401 18.60 -10.58 19.92
CA LEU A 401 19.40 -9.50 20.49
C LEU A 401 20.90 -9.86 20.55
N GLN A 402 21.25 -11.09 20.94
CA GLN A 402 22.65 -11.55 20.89
C GLN A 402 23.23 -11.55 19.47
N ILE A 403 22.44 -11.96 18.47
CA ILE A 403 22.84 -11.93 17.05
C ILE A 403 23.03 -10.49 16.59
N ILE A 404 22.11 -9.58 16.93
CA ILE A 404 22.19 -8.15 16.60
C ILE A 404 23.43 -7.51 17.21
N TYR A 405 23.75 -7.81 18.48
CA TYR A 405 24.98 -7.33 19.10
C TYR A 405 26.23 -7.83 18.39
N HIS A 406 26.24 -9.09 17.93
CA HIS A 406 27.39 -9.63 17.20
C HIS A 406 27.51 -9.02 15.80
N ILE A 407 26.40 -8.77 15.10
CA ILE A 407 26.36 -7.98 13.86
C ILE A 407 26.95 -6.59 14.10
N ASN A 408 26.49 -5.90 15.16
CA ASN A 408 26.98 -4.57 15.49
C ASN A 408 28.49 -4.57 15.79
N PHE A 409 28.98 -5.54 16.56
CA PHE A 409 30.40 -5.69 16.89
C PHE A 409 31.27 -5.79 15.63
N LEU A 410 30.92 -6.69 14.69
CA LEU A 410 31.65 -6.85 13.44
C LEU A 410 31.52 -5.63 12.54
N HIS A 411 30.35 -4.99 12.51
CA HIS A 411 30.14 -3.74 11.77
C HIS A 411 31.04 -2.61 12.31
N MET A 412 31.10 -2.44 13.62
CA MET A 412 31.96 -1.45 14.27
C MET A 412 33.45 -1.70 14.01
N GLN A 413 33.88 -2.97 13.94
CA GLN A 413 35.25 -3.31 13.50
C GLN A 413 35.52 -2.88 12.06
N ALA A 414 34.54 -3.03 11.15
CA ALA A 414 34.67 -2.58 9.77
C ALA A 414 34.72 -1.05 9.66
N VAL A 415 33.90 -0.34 10.46
CA VAL A 415 33.90 1.14 10.52
C VAL A 415 35.25 1.65 11.05
N GLU A 416 35.76 1.14 12.17
CA GLU A 416 37.06 1.55 12.74
C GLU A 416 38.22 1.23 11.78
N LYS A 417 38.15 0.11 11.04
CA LYS A 417 39.15 -0.21 10.01
C LYS A 417 39.14 0.80 8.86
N ARG A 418 37.97 1.33 8.48
CA ARG A 418 37.81 2.30 7.38
C ARG A 418 38.16 3.72 7.81
N TRP A 419 37.76 4.11 9.03
CA TRP A 419 38.01 5.43 9.61
C TRP A 419 38.58 5.29 11.03
N PRO A 420 39.88 5.02 11.17
CA PRO A 420 40.49 4.83 12.48
C PRO A 420 40.37 6.07 13.36
N LYS A 421 39.98 5.89 14.63
CA LYS A 421 39.83 6.95 15.65
C LYS A 421 38.67 7.94 15.42
N ASP A 422 37.78 7.73 14.46
CA ASP A 422 36.55 8.53 14.30
C ASP A 422 35.42 8.00 15.20
N MET A 423 35.56 8.22 16.51
CA MET A 423 34.64 7.68 17.52
C MET A 423 33.21 8.21 17.38
N ASP A 424 33.03 9.44 16.90
CA ASP A 424 31.68 9.99 16.71
C ASP A 424 30.97 9.33 15.53
N ARG A 425 31.68 9.05 14.43
CA ARG A 425 31.12 8.25 13.33
C ARG A 425 30.77 6.83 13.77
N MET A 426 31.62 6.17 14.56
CA MET A 426 31.27 4.86 15.12
C MET A 426 29.95 4.92 15.92
N ARG A 427 29.78 5.95 16.75
CA ARG A 427 28.52 6.17 17.50
C ARG A 427 27.33 6.37 16.56
N ARG A 428 27.45 7.19 15.51
CA ARG A 428 26.37 7.46 14.54
C ARG A 428 26.00 6.25 13.68
N MET A 429 26.95 5.36 13.39
CA MET A 429 26.73 4.17 12.56
C MET A 429 26.37 2.91 13.36
N SER A 430 26.43 2.94 14.69
CA SER A 430 26.05 1.83 15.54
C SER A 430 24.59 1.42 15.32
N LEU A 431 24.32 0.11 15.31
CA LEU A 431 22.96 -0.43 15.38
C LEU A 431 22.33 -0.19 16.75
N ILE A 432 23.15 0.10 17.77
CA ILE A 432 22.73 0.31 19.16
C ILE A 432 22.91 1.79 19.50
N GLU A 433 21.80 2.44 19.83
CA GLU A 433 21.75 3.81 20.31
C GLU A 433 21.87 3.80 21.84
N GLU A 434 22.78 4.61 22.37
CA GLU A 434 23.12 4.65 23.80
C GLU A 434 22.44 5.83 24.55
N ASP A 435 21.92 6.83 23.81
CA ASP A 435 21.32 8.02 24.39
C ASP A 435 19.93 7.71 25.01
N GLY A 436 19.80 7.85 26.33
CA GLY A 436 18.57 7.56 27.06
C GLY A 436 18.39 6.07 27.36
N GLU A 437 17.21 5.52 27.07
CA GLU A 437 17.04 4.06 27.09
C GLU A 437 17.69 3.47 25.83
N LYS A 438 18.54 2.46 26.00
CA LYS A 438 19.21 1.81 24.86
C LYS A 438 18.21 1.28 23.85
N ARG A 439 18.45 1.55 22.57
CA ARG A 439 17.56 1.12 21.48
C ARG A 439 18.33 0.47 20.35
N VAL A 440 17.67 -0.43 19.63
CA VAL A 440 18.15 -0.99 18.37
C VAL A 440 17.54 -0.19 17.23
N ASN A 441 18.39 0.39 16.38
CA ASN A 441 17.98 1.11 15.18
C ASN A 441 17.77 0.10 14.02
N MET A 442 16.51 -0.10 13.64
CA MET A 442 16.14 -1.15 12.68
C MET A 442 16.51 -0.77 11.24
N ALA A 443 16.63 0.54 10.93
CA ALA A 443 17.12 1.01 9.64
C ALA A 443 18.61 0.68 9.48
N HIS A 444 19.42 0.92 10.51
CA HIS A 444 20.84 0.57 10.50
C HIS A 444 21.04 -0.95 10.35
N LEU A 445 20.25 -1.76 11.08
CA LEU A 445 20.27 -3.22 10.92
C LEU A 445 19.94 -3.63 9.48
N SER A 446 18.91 -3.02 8.87
CA SER A 446 18.47 -3.32 7.51
C SER A 446 19.52 -2.96 6.46
N ILE A 447 20.21 -1.82 6.62
CA ILE A 447 21.30 -1.38 5.73
C ILE A 447 22.51 -2.31 5.82
N VAL A 448 22.91 -2.68 7.04
CA VAL A 448 24.08 -3.54 7.28
C VAL A 448 23.83 -4.96 6.78
N GLY A 449 22.63 -5.51 7.04
CA GLY A 449 22.24 -6.88 6.68
C GLY A 449 21.71 -7.08 5.26
N SER A 450 21.77 -6.07 4.38
CA SER A 450 21.29 -6.16 3.00
C SER A 450 22.37 -5.86 1.97
N HIS A 451 22.31 -6.48 0.80
CA HIS A 451 23.21 -6.19 -0.33
C HIS A 451 22.77 -4.97 -1.15
N ALA A 452 21.50 -4.58 -1.06
CA ALA A 452 20.95 -3.40 -1.74
C ALA A 452 20.03 -2.62 -0.78
N VAL A 453 20.11 -1.29 -0.89
CA VAL A 453 19.27 -0.32 -0.18
C VAL A 453 18.72 0.64 -1.21
N ASN A 454 17.42 0.86 -1.25
CA ASN A 454 16.84 1.80 -2.22
C ASN A 454 15.86 2.79 -1.61
N GLY A 455 15.88 4.01 -2.15
CA GLY A 455 14.78 4.96 -2.00
C GLY A 455 13.69 4.75 -3.06
N VAL A 456 12.61 5.54 -2.94
CA VAL A 456 11.35 5.33 -3.67
C VAL A 456 10.97 6.46 -4.63
N ALA A 457 11.85 7.45 -4.75
CA ALA A 457 11.88 8.50 -5.78
C ALA A 457 13.32 9.02 -5.88
N ARG A 458 13.67 9.70 -6.97
CA ARG A 458 15.05 10.18 -7.18
C ARG A 458 15.50 11.13 -6.07
N ILE A 459 14.73 12.20 -5.83
CA ILE A 459 15.03 13.20 -4.79
C ILE A 459 15.17 12.56 -3.40
N HIS A 460 14.28 11.63 -3.07
CA HIS A 460 14.34 10.87 -1.82
C HIS A 460 15.61 10.03 -1.72
N SER A 461 15.96 9.31 -2.80
CA SER A 461 17.19 8.52 -2.85
C SER A 461 18.44 9.38 -2.71
N ASP A 462 18.40 10.61 -3.21
CA ASP A 462 19.50 11.57 -3.06
C ASP A 462 19.58 12.12 -1.62
N ILE A 463 18.44 12.44 -0.99
CA ILE A 463 18.37 12.85 0.43
C ILE A 463 18.94 11.76 1.35
N ILE A 464 18.55 10.49 1.17
CA ILE A 464 19.06 9.42 2.02
C ILE A 464 20.57 9.20 1.88
N LYS A 465 21.16 9.47 0.70
CA LYS A 465 22.61 9.39 0.47
C LYS A 465 23.36 10.61 1.02
N ALA A 466 22.76 11.79 0.93
CA ALA A 466 23.41 13.05 1.29
C ALA A 466 23.32 13.36 2.80
N ASP A 467 22.23 12.93 3.44
CA ASP A 467 21.93 13.27 4.84
C ASP A 467 21.67 12.01 5.69
N LEU A 468 20.47 11.42 5.59
CA LEU A 468 19.99 10.42 6.56
C LEU A 468 20.92 9.22 6.76
N PHE A 469 21.46 8.65 5.67
CA PHE A 469 22.36 7.49 5.70
C PHE A 469 23.72 7.80 5.08
N LYS A 470 24.15 9.07 5.14
CA LYS A 470 25.41 9.54 4.55
C LYS A 470 26.61 8.69 4.96
N ASP A 471 26.76 8.42 6.26
CA ASP A 471 27.89 7.66 6.77
C ASP A 471 27.91 6.20 6.24
N PHE A 472 26.73 5.60 6.03
CA PHE A 472 26.61 4.26 5.42
C PHE A 472 26.89 4.28 3.91
N TYR A 473 26.46 5.33 3.21
CA TYR A 473 26.77 5.52 1.79
C TYR A 473 28.27 5.71 1.56
N GLU A 474 28.97 6.46 2.43
CA GLU A 474 30.43 6.61 2.37
C GLU A 474 31.18 5.28 2.63
N LEU A 475 30.57 4.33 3.35
CA LEU A 475 31.15 3.01 3.63
C LEU A 475 30.94 2.02 2.47
N SER A 476 29.73 2.00 1.90
CA SER A 476 29.33 1.02 0.87
C SER A 476 28.44 1.68 -0.19
N PRO A 477 29.01 2.56 -1.05
CA PRO A 477 28.24 3.35 -2.00
C PRO A 477 27.47 2.49 -3.01
N GLU A 478 27.99 1.32 -3.36
CA GLU A 478 27.40 0.37 -4.30
C GLU A 478 26.05 -0.21 -3.84
N LYS A 479 25.75 -0.15 -2.53
CA LYS A 479 24.47 -0.65 -2.00
C LYS A 479 23.30 0.28 -2.35
N PHE A 480 23.53 1.58 -2.47
CA PHE A 480 22.46 2.59 -2.53
C PHE A 480 21.96 2.79 -3.96
N GLN A 481 20.67 2.54 -4.16
CA GLN A 481 19.99 2.65 -5.44
C GLN A 481 18.73 3.53 -5.35
N ASN A 482 18.14 3.83 -6.51
CA ASN A 482 16.80 4.39 -6.61
C ASN A 482 15.88 3.38 -7.32
N LYS A 483 14.64 3.27 -6.84
CA LYS A 483 13.54 2.59 -7.55
C LYS A 483 12.29 3.44 -7.39
N THR A 484 12.09 4.39 -8.30
CA THR A 484 10.91 5.27 -8.27
C THR A 484 9.64 4.41 -8.25
N ASN A 485 8.73 4.69 -7.32
CA ASN A 485 7.46 3.98 -7.21
C ASN A 485 6.64 4.00 -8.52
N GLY A 486 5.62 3.16 -8.56
CA GLY A 486 4.65 3.11 -9.63
C GLY A 486 3.31 2.53 -9.17
N ILE A 487 2.31 2.65 -10.02
CA ILE A 487 0.95 2.14 -9.82
C ILE A 487 0.57 1.19 -10.95
N THR A 488 -0.27 0.19 -10.66
CA THR A 488 -0.75 -0.72 -11.72
C THR A 488 -1.79 -0.02 -12.60
N PRO A 489 -1.61 0.05 -13.93
CA PRO A 489 -2.62 0.59 -14.84
C PRO A 489 -3.88 -0.28 -14.92
N ARG A 490 -3.83 -1.56 -14.53
CA ARG A 490 -5.01 -2.45 -14.53
C ARG A 490 -6.08 -1.93 -13.57
N ARG A 491 -5.70 -1.66 -12.31
CA ARG A 491 -6.65 -1.12 -11.33
C ARG A 491 -6.90 0.38 -11.51
N TRP A 492 -5.84 1.15 -11.74
CA TRP A 492 -5.90 2.62 -11.66
C TRP A 492 -6.19 3.33 -12.99
N LEU A 493 -6.55 2.58 -14.03
CA LEU A 493 -7.08 3.12 -15.28
C LEU A 493 -8.12 2.17 -15.90
N LEU A 494 -7.71 0.94 -16.23
CA LEU A 494 -8.58 -0.03 -16.93
C LEU A 494 -9.84 -0.38 -16.13
N LEU A 495 -9.70 -0.66 -14.83
CA LEU A 495 -10.79 -0.97 -13.91
C LEU A 495 -11.60 0.27 -13.54
N CYS A 496 -10.94 1.30 -12.99
CA CYS A 496 -11.67 2.42 -12.39
C CYS A 496 -12.17 3.45 -13.39
N ASN A 497 -11.67 3.46 -14.63
CA ASN A 497 -12.03 4.44 -15.65
C ASN A 497 -12.14 3.80 -17.04
N PRO A 498 -13.11 2.88 -17.23
CA PRO A 498 -13.28 2.15 -18.49
C PRO A 498 -13.55 3.11 -19.66
N GLY A 499 -14.34 4.16 -19.47
CA GLY A 499 -14.62 5.14 -20.53
C GLY A 499 -13.38 5.88 -21.05
N LEU A 500 -12.39 6.17 -20.18
CA LEU A 500 -11.11 6.73 -20.62
C LEU A 500 -10.24 5.67 -21.27
N SER A 501 -10.27 4.44 -20.75
CA SER A 501 -9.51 3.30 -21.27
C SER A 501 -9.93 2.97 -22.70
N ASP A 502 -11.24 2.92 -22.98
CA ASP A 502 -11.79 2.70 -24.31
C ASP A 502 -11.34 3.79 -25.28
N LEU A 503 -11.41 5.06 -24.86
CA LEU A 503 -10.97 6.19 -25.67
C LEU A 503 -9.47 6.13 -26.01
N ILE A 504 -8.64 5.66 -25.07
CA ILE A 504 -7.22 5.44 -25.31
C ILE A 504 -7.04 4.28 -26.30
N SER A 505 -7.72 3.16 -26.08
CA SER A 505 -7.64 1.97 -26.93
C SER A 505 -8.06 2.26 -28.37
N ASP A 506 -9.11 3.05 -28.59
CA ASP A 506 -9.54 3.52 -29.91
C ASP A 506 -8.45 4.29 -30.67
N LYS A 507 -7.54 4.95 -29.95
CA LYS A 507 -6.47 5.75 -30.55
C LYS A 507 -5.17 4.98 -30.75
N ILE A 508 -4.82 4.07 -29.85
CA ILE A 508 -3.48 3.47 -29.80
C ILE A 508 -3.45 1.94 -29.66
N GLY A 509 -4.60 1.26 -29.66
CA GLY A 509 -4.73 -0.18 -29.41
C GLY A 509 -4.72 -0.52 -27.91
N GLU A 510 -4.73 -1.81 -27.54
CA GLU A 510 -4.90 -2.24 -26.13
C GLU A 510 -3.58 -2.58 -25.40
N ASP A 511 -2.46 -2.64 -26.12
CA ASP A 511 -1.16 -3.04 -25.58
C ASP A 511 -0.64 -2.11 -24.45
N TRP A 512 -1.18 -0.89 -24.33
CA TRP A 512 -0.80 0.06 -23.28
C TRP A 512 -1.06 -0.47 -21.87
N THR A 513 -1.96 -1.44 -21.71
CA THR A 513 -2.33 -2.06 -20.42
C THR A 513 -1.15 -2.78 -19.74
N VAL A 514 -0.17 -3.21 -20.53
CA VAL A 514 1.11 -3.79 -20.07
C VAL A 514 2.35 -3.01 -20.53
N HIS A 515 2.17 -2.04 -21.42
CA HIS A 515 3.22 -1.13 -21.94
C HIS A 515 2.78 0.34 -21.82
N LEU A 516 2.70 0.84 -20.59
CA LEU A 516 2.11 2.15 -20.29
C LEU A 516 2.86 3.34 -20.93
N ASP A 517 4.13 3.14 -21.32
CA ASP A 517 4.91 4.12 -22.10
C ASP A 517 4.26 4.50 -23.43
N GLN A 518 3.44 3.61 -24.01
CA GLN A 518 2.71 3.88 -25.24
C GLN A 518 1.72 5.05 -25.13
N LEU A 519 1.31 5.44 -23.92
CA LEU A 519 0.45 6.63 -23.71
C LEU A 519 1.08 7.91 -24.28
N GLN A 520 2.40 7.98 -24.44
CA GLN A 520 3.07 9.14 -25.07
C GLN A 520 2.56 9.43 -26.49
N LYS A 521 2.07 8.40 -27.20
CA LYS A 521 1.43 8.56 -28.52
C LYS A 521 0.23 9.51 -28.47
N LEU A 522 -0.40 9.70 -27.29
CA LEU A 522 -1.57 10.57 -27.11
C LEU A 522 -1.26 12.06 -27.30
N LYS A 523 0.00 12.50 -27.13
CA LYS A 523 0.41 13.91 -27.24
C LYS A 523 -0.02 14.57 -28.56
N LYS A 524 -0.02 13.82 -29.66
CA LYS A 524 -0.40 14.35 -30.99
C LYS A 524 -1.88 14.75 -31.10
N TRP A 525 -2.74 14.26 -30.20
CA TRP A 525 -4.16 14.63 -30.15
C TRP A 525 -4.48 15.61 -29.01
N ALA A 526 -3.49 16.09 -28.24
CA ALA A 526 -3.72 16.99 -27.10
C ALA A 526 -4.45 18.30 -27.49
N LYS A 527 -4.27 18.76 -28.73
CA LYS A 527 -4.92 19.96 -29.30
C LYS A 527 -6.06 19.62 -30.26
N ASP A 528 -6.39 18.35 -30.47
CA ASP A 528 -7.47 17.95 -31.38
C ASP A 528 -8.84 18.20 -30.71
N PRO A 529 -9.71 19.06 -31.28
CA PRO A 529 -10.98 19.41 -30.64
C PRO A 529 -11.95 18.23 -30.48
N ASN A 530 -11.84 17.18 -31.31
CA ASN A 530 -12.71 16.01 -31.19
C ASN A 530 -12.27 15.13 -30.01
N PHE A 531 -10.96 14.90 -29.90
CA PHE A 531 -10.38 14.15 -28.79
C PHE A 531 -10.57 14.88 -27.45
N GLN A 532 -10.34 16.19 -27.41
CA GLN A 532 -10.62 17.01 -26.22
C GLN A 532 -12.08 16.89 -25.76
N ARG A 533 -13.05 16.97 -26.69
CA ARG A 533 -14.48 16.79 -26.37
C ARG A 533 -14.78 15.39 -25.83
N ALA A 534 -14.15 14.35 -26.37
CA ALA A 534 -14.33 12.99 -25.88
C ALA A 534 -13.77 12.80 -24.46
N VAL A 535 -12.55 13.30 -24.19
CA VAL A 535 -11.95 13.27 -22.85
C VAL A 535 -12.81 14.05 -21.84
N MET A 536 -13.29 15.24 -22.23
CA MET A 536 -14.17 16.05 -21.39
C MET A 536 -15.48 15.32 -21.05
N LYS A 537 -16.08 14.64 -22.04
CA LYS A 537 -17.30 13.85 -21.84
C LYS A 537 -17.09 12.78 -20.78
N VAL A 538 -16.01 12.00 -20.89
CA VAL A 538 -15.66 10.96 -19.90
C VAL A 538 -15.45 11.55 -18.51
N LYS A 539 -14.71 12.66 -18.40
CA LYS A 539 -14.51 13.37 -17.12
C LYS A 539 -15.85 13.80 -16.51
N GLN A 540 -16.74 14.37 -17.32
CA GLN A 540 -18.05 14.84 -16.86
C GLN A 540 -18.94 13.68 -16.37
N GLU A 541 -18.94 12.54 -17.07
CA GLU A 541 -19.65 11.32 -16.66
C GLU A 541 -19.14 10.81 -15.30
N ASN A 542 -17.81 10.75 -15.13
CA ASN A 542 -17.20 10.36 -13.86
C ASN A 542 -17.56 11.33 -12.72
N LYS A 543 -17.57 12.64 -12.98
CA LYS A 543 -18.00 13.66 -12.02
C LYS A 543 -19.45 13.52 -11.62
N LEU A 544 -20.33 13.20 -12.57
CA LEU A 544 -21.75 12.94 -12.30
C LEU A 544 -21.94 11.70 -11.43
N ARG A 545 -21.23 10.60 -11.72
CA ARG A 545 -21.25 9.39 -10.89
C ARG A 545 -20.80 9.67 -9.46
N LEU A 546 -19.70 10.40 -9.29
CA LEU A 546 -19.24 10.78 -7.95
C LEU A 546 -20.23 11.70 -7.24
N ALA A 547 -20.83 12.68 -7.93
CA ALA A 547 -21.84 13.54 -7.34
C ALA A 547 -23.08 12.75 -6.86
N GLN A 548 -23.53 11.76 -7.64
CA GLN A 548 -24.63 10.88 -7.26
C GLN A 548 -24.28 10.01 -6.04
N LEU A 549 -23.06 9.47 -6.00
CA LEU A 549 -22.56 8.74 -4.83
C LEU A 549 -22.56 9.62 -3.58
N LEU A 550 -22.06 10.86 -3.69
CA LEU A 550 -21.97 11.76 -2.55
C LEU A 550 -23.35 12.22 -2.05
N GLU A 551 -24.31 12.41 -2.95
CA GLU A 551 -25.71 12.70 -2.58
C GLU A 551 -26.36 11.49 -1.90
N LYS A 552 -26.13 10.26 -2.41
CA LYS A 552 -26.64 9.02 -1.82
C LYS A 552 -26.06 8.73 -0.43
N ASP A 553 -24.73 8.81 -0.30
CA ASP A 553 -24.03 8.33 0.89
C ASP A 553 -23.91 9.40 1.98
N TYR A 554 -23.83 10.68 1.60
CA TYR A 554 -23.64 11.80 2.53
C TYR A 554 -24.80 12.80 2.57
N GLY A 555 -25.79 12.68 1.67
CA GLY A 555 -26.89 13.65 1.57
C GLY A 555 -26.44 15.03 1.07
N VAL A 556 -25.21 15.15 0.52
CA VAL A 556 -24.65 16.43 0.08
C VAL A 556 -24.78 16.58 -1.43
N LYS A 557 -25.64 17.49 -1.85
CA LYS A 557 -25.77 17.87 -3.27
C LYS A 557 -24.65 18.82 -3.68
N ILE A 558 -23.88 18.43 -4.69
CA ILE A 558 -22.79 19.22 -5.26
C ILE A 558 -23.08 19.64 -6.70
N ASN A 559 -22.38 20.69 -7.17
CA ASN A 559 -22.45 21.17 -8.54
C ASN A 559 -21.45 20.39 -9.42
N PRO A 560 -21.88 19.49 -10.33
CA PRO A 560 -20.96 18.70 -11.16
C PRO A 560 -20.23 19.54 -12.22
N SER A 561 -20.64 20.79 -12.45
CA SER A 561 -19.96 21.73 -13.36
C SER A 561 -18.84 22.50 -12.66
N SER A 562 -18.79 22.48 -11.32
CA SER A 562 -17.67 23.06 -10.56
C SER A 562 -16.39 22.25 -10.76
N MET A 563 -15.24 22.87 -10.52
CA MET A 563 -13.97 22.16 -10.46
C MET A 563 -13.96 21.23 -9.25
N PHE A 564 -13.66 19.95 -9.46
CA PHE A 564 -13.46 18.98 -8.37
C PHE A 564 -12.00 19.03 -7.93
N ASP A 565 -11.77 19.67 -6.79
CA ASP A 565 -10.48 19.94 -6.18
C ASP A 565 -10.28 19.00 -4.98
N ILE A 566 -9.35 18.05 -5.09
CA ILE A 566 -9.34 16.87 -4.22
C ILE A 566 -7.98 16.65 -3.54
N GLN A 567 -8.02 16.52 -2.22
CA GLN A 567 -6.89 16.11 -1.38
C GLN A 567 -7.22 14.85 -0.57
N VAL A 568 -6.89 13.68 -1.11
CA VAL A 568 -7.11 12.39 -0.42
C VAL A 568 -5.83 11.64 -0.09
N LYS A 569 -5.52 11.52 1.20
CA LYS A 569 -4.33 10.86 1.76
C LYS A 569 -4.46 10.81 3.28
N ARG A 570 -3.66 9.98 3.97
CA ARG A 570 -3.61 9.97 5.45
C ARG A 570 -3.50 11.40 5.99
N ILE A 571 -4.22 11.72 7.06
CA ILE A 571 -4.16 13.05 7.68
C ILE A 571 -2.86 13.14 8.49
N HIS A 572 -2.03 14.13 8.16
CA HIS A 572 -0.74 14.36 8.82
C HIS A 572 -0.29 15.81 8.60
N GLU A 573 0.35 16.41 9.60
CA GLU A 573 0.83 17.80 9.52
C GLU A 573 1.72 18.07 8.28
N TYR A 574 2.71 17.21 7.96
CA TYR A 574 3.57 17.41 6.78
C TYR A 574 2.85 17.32 5.43
N LYS A 575 1.68 16.66 5.37
CA LYS A 575 0.84 16.57 4.16
C LYS A 575 -0.02 17.80 3.95
N ARG A 576 0.01 18.73 4.92
CA ARG A 576 -0.55 20.08 4.88
C ARG A 576 -2.01 20.17 4.44
N GLN A 577 -2.87 19.25 4.88
CA GLN A 577 -4.33 19.44 4.76
C GLN A 577 -4.79 20.75 5.42
N LEU A 578 -4.08 21.19 6.46
CA LEU A 578 -4.31 22.46 7.11
C LEU A 578 -4.01 23.65 6.17
N LEU A 579 -2.99 23.59 5.30
CA LEU A 579 -2.72 24.64 4.29
C LEU A 579 -3.88 24.75 3.28
N ASN A 580 -4.42 23.62 2.82
CA ASN A 580 -5.62 23.61 1.99
C ASN A 580 -6.84 24.20 2.73
N CYS A 581 -6.98 23.90 4.03
CA CYS A 581 -8.01 24.50 4.87
C CYS A 581 -7.87 26.04 4.96
N LEU A 582 -6.64 26.58 5.04
CA LEU A 582 -6.42 28.02 5.00
C LEU A 582 -6.91 28.61 3.67
N HIS A 583 -6.61 27.96 2.54
CA HIS A 583 -7.09 28.37 1.22
C HIS A 583 -8.62 28.36 1.10
N ILE A 584 -9.30 27.33 1.64
CA ILE A 584 -10.76 27.27 1.70
C ILE A 584 -11.32 28.52 2.40
N ILE A 585 -10.76 28.88 3.55
CA ILE A 585 -11.22 30.04 4.34
C ILE A 585 -10.93 31.34 3.59
N THR A 586 -9.79 31.43 2.88
CA THR A 586 -9.46 32.58 2.02
C THR A 586 -10.48 32.75 0.90
N LEU A 587 -10.84 31.68 0.19
CA LEU A 587 -11.87 31.72 -0.85
C LEU A 587 -13.22 32.16 -0.28
N TYR A 588 -13.62 31.58 0.86
CA TYR A 588 -14.84 31.96 1.56
C TYR A 588 -14.85 33.47 1.89
N ASN A 589 -13.78 33.98 2.50
CA ASN A 589 -13.66 35.39 2.86
C ASN A 589 -13.69 36.31 1.62
N ARG A 590 -13.01 35.94 0.53
CA ARG A 590 -13.04 36.69 -0.74
C ARG A 590 -14.45 36.75 -1.34
N ILE A 591 -15.20 35.63 -1.33
CA ILE A 591 -16.59 35.58 -1.79
C ILE A 591 -17.47 36.48 -0.91
N LYS A 592 -17.33 36.42 0.42
CA LYS A 592 -18.12 37.26 1.35
C LYS A 592 -17.82 38.74 1.19
N LYS A 593 -16.56 39.09 0.92
CA LYS A 593 -16.12 40.48 0.72
C LYS A 593 -16.67 41.07 -0.57
N ASN A 594 -16.76 40.29 -1.65
CA ASN A 594 -17.33 40.73 -2.92
C ASN A 594 -18.25 39.66 -3.54
N PRO A 595 -19.50 39.53 -3.07
CA PRO A 595 -20.42 38.48 -3.52
C PRO A 595 -20.79 38.53 -5.01
N SER A 596 -20.67 39.69 -5.66
CA SER A 596 -21.00 39.86 -7.09
C SER A 596 -19.81 39.57 -8.01
N ALA A 597 -18.60 39.39 -7.48
CA ALA A 597 -17.45 39.00 -8.29
C ALA A 597 -17.65 37.62 -8.93
N LYS A 598 -17.02 37.44 -10.09
CA LYS A 598 -16.98 36.16 -10.80
C LYS A 598 -15.89 35.28 -10.18
N PHE A 599 -16.31 34.12 -9.66
CA PHE A 599 -15.41 33.08 -9.14
C PHE A 599 -15.59 31.82 -9.98
N THR A 600 -14.49 31.06 -10.18
CA THR A 600 -14.58 29.69 -10.70
C THR A 600 -15.22 28.81 -9.62
N PRO A 601 -16.40 28.21 -9.86
CA PRO A 601 -17.04 27.37 -8.85
C PRO A 601 -16.16 26.17 -8.49
N ARG A 602 -16.02 25.87 -7.20
CA ARG A 602 -15.22 24.73 -6.70
C ARG A 602 -16.00 23.85 -5.74
N THR A 603 -15.81 22.54 -5.88
CA THR A 603 -16.13 21.56 -4.84
C THR A 603 -14.81 21.00 -4.33
N ILE A 604 -14.41 21.43 -3.14
CA ILE A 604 -13.17 21.01 -2.49
C ILE A 604 -13.47 19.79 -1.62
N MET A 605 -12.79 18.68 -1.87
CA MET A 605 -12.99 17.41 -1.18
C MET A 605 -11.70 16.99 -0.49
N ILE A 606 -11.73 16.85 0.83
CA ILE A 606 -10.59 16.38 1.62
C ILE A 606 -10.97 15.05 2.26
N GLY A 607 -10.09 14.05 2.22
CA GLY A 607 -10.37 12.75 2.82
C GLY A 607 -9.12 12.03 3.28
N GLY A 608 -9.26 11.21 4.33
CA GLY A 608 -8.14 10.48 4.90
C GLY A 608 -8.43 10.01 6.31
N LYS A 609 -7.65 9.08 6.82
CA LYS A 609 -7.75 8.64 8.22
C LYS A 609 -6.64 9.31 9.05
N ALA A 610 -6.96 9.72 10.28
CA ALA A 610 -5.95 10.08 11.28
C ALA A 610 -5.60 8.84 12.11
N ALA A 611 -4.34 8.67 12.52
CA ALA A 611 -4.01 7.61 13.47
C ALA A 611 -4.78 7.84 14.80
N PRO A 612 -5.28 6.80 15.49
CA PRO A 612 -6.17 6.98 16.64
C PRO A 612 -5.54 7.82 17.78
N GLY A 613 -4.23 7.66 17.98
CA GLY A 613 -3.45 8.41 18.97
C GLY A 613 -2.95 9.80 18.52
N TYR A 614 -3.18 10.20 17.26
CA TYR A 614 -2.65 11.46 16.73
C TYR A 614 -3.66 12.60 16.89
N TYR A 615 -3.60 13.26 18.05
CA TYR A 615 -4.50 14.35 18.43
C TYR A 615 -4.59 15.47 17.38
N THR A 616 -3.46 16.02 16.94
CA THR A 616 -3.43 17.11 15.95
C THR A 616 -4.12 16.72 14.65
N ALA A 617 -3.87 15.51 14.14
CA ALA A 617 -4.51 15.03 12.92
C ALA A 617 -6.04 14.93 13.08
N LYS A 618 -6.54 14.45 14.23
CA LYS A 618 -7.98 14.43 14.53
C LYS A 618 -8.57 15.85 14.62
N LYS A 619 -7.84 16.80 15.21
CA LYS A 619 -8.25 18.22 15.27
C LYS A 619 -8.32 18.86 13.88
N ILE A 620 -7.40 18.52 12.96
CA ILE A 620 -7.45 18.97 11.57
C ILE A 620 -8.72 18.44 10.88
N ILE A 621 -9.10 17.17 11.08
CA ILE A 621 -10.36 16.62 10.56
C ILE A 621 -11.56 17.42 11.06
N LYS A 622 -11.59 17.71 12.37
CA LYS A 622 -12.67 18.50 12.99
C LYS A 622 -12.75 19.91 12.39
N LEU A 623 -11.62 20.58 12.23
CA LEU A 623 -11.56 21.91 11.64
C LEU A 623 -12.13 21.91 10.21
N ILE A 624 -11.72 20.97 9.36
CA ILE A 624 -12.21 20.88 7.98
C ILE A 624 -13.74 20.70 7.94
N ASN A 625 -14.27 19.82 8.78
CA ASN A 625 -15.72 19.60 8.87
C ASN A 625 -16.46 20.85 9.36
N MET A 626 -15.91 21.59 10.32
CA MET A 626 -16.51 22.82 10.84
C MET A 626 -16.46 23.99 9.85
N VAL A 627 -15.34 24.14 9.14
CA VAL A 627 -15.24 25.07 8.02
C VAL A 627 -16.25 24.72 6.94
N GLY A 628 -16.36 23.43 6.58
CA GLY A 628 -17.33 22.97 5.60
C GLY A 628 -18.77 23.22 6.01
N ASN A 629 -19.11 23.04 7.29
CA ASN A 629 -20.44 23.34 7.81
C ASN A 629 -20.81 24.82 7.66
N VAL A 630 -19.88 25.74 7.92
CA VAL A 630 -20.11 27.18 7.71
C VAL A 630 -20.25 27.51 6.23
N VAL A 631 -19.30 27.05 5.39
CA VAL A 631 -19.28 27.36 3.95
C VAL A 631 -20.51 26.80 3.24
N ASN A 632 -20.87 25.54 3.51
CA ASN A 632 -21.93 24.86 2.78
C ASN A 632 -23.33 25.40 3.08
N ASN A 633 -23.52 26.02 4.25
CA ASN A 633 -24.80 26.58 4.71
C ASN A 633 -24.91 28.10 4.55
N ASP A 634 -23.90 28.78 4.00
CA ASP A 634 -23.95 30.22 3.76
C ASP A 634 -24.69 30.55 2.43
N PRO A 635 -25.85 31.23 2.47
CA PRO A 635 -26.63 31.51 1.27
C PRO A 635 -25.95 32.51 0.32
N ILE A 636 -25.00 33.32 0.80
CA ILE A 636 -24.25 34.27 -0.04
C ILE A 636 -23.21 33.51 -0.89
N VAL A 637 -22.68 32.40 -0.37
CA VAL A 637 -21.73 31.54 -1.09
C VAL A 637 -22.44 30.71 -2.15
N GLY A 638 -23.61 30.15 -1.81
CA GLY A 638 -24.42 29.38 -2.74
C GLY A 638 -23.71 28.14 -3.29
N ASP A 639 -23.59 28.05 -4.61
CA ASP A 639 -22.94 26.95 -5.34
C ASP A 639 -21.51 27.28 -5.82
N LYS A 640 -20.98 28.46 -5.45
CA LYS A 640 -19.63 28.91 -5.82
C LYS A 640 -18.54 28.12 -5.10
N LEU A 641 -18.79 27.70 -3.87
CA LEU A 641 -17.85 26.94 -3.06
C LEU A 641 -18.60 25.91 -2.22
N LYS A 642 -18.18 24.65 -2.32
CA LYS A 642 -18.59 23.55 -1.43
C LYS A 642 -17.35 22.87 -0.88
N VAL A 643 -17.43 22.42 0.38
CA VAL A 643 -16.34 21.77 1.10
C VAL A 643 -16.87 20.48 1.69
N ILE A 644 -16.27 19.34 1.34
CA ILE A 644 -16.74 18.03 1.76
C ILE A 644 -15.58 17.26 2.37
N TYR A 645 -15.83 16.67 3.54
CA TYR A 645 -14.95 15.67 4.10
C TYR A 645 -15.40 14.28 3.63
N LEU A 646 -14.51 13.55 2.94
CA LEU A 646 -14.78 12.23 2.41
C LEU A 646 -14.49 11.18 3.49
N GLU A 647 -15.55 10.71 4.15
CA GLU A 647 -15.49 9.69 5.21
C GLU A 647 -14.91 8.37 4.68
N ASN A 648 -14.12 7.71 5.54
CA ASN A 648 -13.62 6.36 5.35
C ASN A 648 -12.90 6.15 4.02
N TYR A 649 -12.01 7.08 3.67
CA TYR A 649 -11.15 6.96 2.49
C TYR A 649 -10.40 5.62 2.47
N ARG A 650 -10.63 4.87 1.40
CA ARG A 650 -10.13 3.52 1.15
C ARG A 650 -9.99 3.25 -0.34
N VAL A 651 -9.52 2.06 -0.72
CA VAL A 651 -9.25 1.72 -2.13
C VAL A 651 -10.50 1.86 -2.98
N THR A 652 -11.62 1.29 -2.56
CA THR A 652 -12.91 1.40 -3.28
C THR A 652 -13.34 2.86 -3.49
N LEU A 653 -13.20 3.70 -2.46
CA LEU A 653 -13.56 5.12 -2.60
C LEU A 653 -12.57 5.85 -3.53
N ALA A 654 -11.27 5.51 -3.46
CA ALA A 654 -10.27 6.05 -4.37
C ALA A 654 -10.58 5.71 -5.84
N GLU A 655 -11.05 4.50 -6.14
CA GLU A 655 -11.44 4.09 -7.50
C GLU A 655 -12.57 4.96 -8.06
N LYS A 656 -13.44 5.52 -7.22
CA LYS A 656 -14.51 6.46 -7.63
C LYS A 656 -14.02 7.91 -7.72
N ILE A 657 -13.01 8.29 -6.91
CA ILE A 657 -12.47 9.66 -6.82
C ILE A 657 -11.49 10.00 -7.93
N MET A 658 -10.49 9.14 -8.18
CA MET A 658 -9.40 9.45 -9.12
C MET A 658 -9.93 9.77 -10.53
N PRO A 659 -10.91 9.04 -11.08
CA PRO A 659 -11.49 9.34 -12.40
C PRO A 659 -12.26 10.66 -12.45
N ALA A 660 -12.82 11.12 -11.33
CA ALA A 660 -13.69 12.29 -11.26
C ALA A 660 -12.95 13.61 -10.94
N ALA A 661 -11.74 13.56 -10.39
CA ALA A 661 -11.00 14.76 -10.02
C ALA A 661 -10.60 15.61 -11.22
N ASP A 662 -10.68 16.92 -11.07
CA ASP A 662 -10.10 17.90 -12.00
C ASP A 662 -8.72 18.35 -11.48
N LEU A 663 -8.62 18.67 -10.19
CA LEU A 663 -7.40 19.11 -9.53
C LEU A 663 -7.02 18.17 -8.39
N SER A 664 -5.74 17.85 -8.30
CA SER A 664 -5.14 16.98 -7.29
C SER A 664 -4.13 17.76 -6.44
N GLU A 665 -4.35 17.76 -5.12
CA GLU A 665 -3.55 18.48 -4.13
C GLU A 665 -2.37 17.64 -3.60
N GLN A 666 -1.16 17.99 -4.03
CA GLN A 666 0.09 17.30 -3.69
C GLN A 666 1.07 18.25 -2.99
N ILE A 667 0.59 18.81 -1.88
CA ILE A 667 1.15 19.99 -1.24
C ILE A 667 2.01 19.70 0.00
N SER A 668 2.70 18.57 0.08
CA SER A 668 3.58 18.29 1.23
C SER A 668 4.73 19.32 1.31
N THR A 669 5.30 19.56 2.49
CA THR A 669 6.48 20.44 2.60
C THR A 669 7.65 19.80 1.86
N ALA A 670 8.39 20.56 1.04
CA ALA A 670 9.47 20.00 0.24
C ALA A 670 10.50 19.26 1.12
N GLY A 671 10.84 18.03 0.72
CA GLY A 671 11.75 17.15 1.44
C GLY A 671 11.07 16.27 2.49
N THR A 672 9.75 16.20 2.55
CA THR A 672 9.03 15.36 3.55
C THR A 672 8.31 14.16 2.95
N GLU A 673 7.75 14.27 1.73
CA GLU A 673 7.15 13.14 1.03
C GLU A 673 8.23 12.37 0.26
N ALA A 674 8.48 11.13 0.66
CA ALA A 674 9.45 10.27 -0.01
C ALA A 674 9.12 10.02 -1.50
N SER A 675 7.83 10.00 -1.86
CA SER A 675 7.38 9.75 -3.23
C SER A 675 5.95 10.22 -3.45
N GLY A 676 4.98 9.55 -2.81
CA GLY A 676 3.56 9.69 -3.13
C GLY A 676 3.16 8.83 -4.33
N THR A 677 2.05 8.10 -4.20
CA THR A 677 1.46 7.31 -5.30
C THR A 677 0.04 7.75 -5.66
N GLY A 678 -0.58 8.61 -4.84
CA GLY A 678 -1.88 9.23 -5.18
C GLY A 678 -1.76 10.20 -6.35
N ASN A 679 -0.68 10.99 -6.38
CA ASN A 679 -0.32 11.89 -7.46
C ASN A 679 -0.27 11.17 -8.84
N MET A 680 0.37 10.01 -8.91
CA MET A 680 0.46 9.20 -10.12
C MET A 680 -0.93 8.74 -10.61
N LYS A 681 -1.84 8.39 -9.69
CA LYS A 681 -3.22 7.94 -10.03
C LYS A 681 -4.04 9.08 -10.61
N PHE A 682 -3.94 10.26 -10.01
CA PHE A 682 -4.60 11.46 -10.49
C PHE A 682 -4.10 11.86 -11.88
N GLN A 683 -2.77 11.87 -12.08
CA GLN A 683 -2.17 12.15 -13.39
C GLN A 683 -2.67 11.17 -14.46
N LEU A 684 -2.66 9.87 -14.19
CA LEU A 684 -3.11 8.83 -15.12
C LEU A 684 -4.59 8.97 -15.49
N ASN A 685 -5.41 9.55 -14.61
CA ASN A 685 -6.84 9.80 -14.83
C ASN A 685 -7.18 11.22 -15.32
N GLY A 686 -6.16 11.99 -15.73
CA GLY A 686 -6.35 13.31 -16.33
C GLY A 686 -6.72 14.43 -15.37
N ALA A 687 -6.45 14.27 -14.07
CA ALA A 687 -6.48 15.39 -13.13
C ALA A 687 -5.16 16.17 -13.20
N LEU A 688 -5.23 17.49 -13.19
CA LEU A 688 -4.05 18.35 -13.08
C LEU A 688 -3.56 18.37 -11.64
N THR A 689 -2.25 18.55 -11.47
CA THR A 689 -1.63 18.57 -10.14
C THR A 689 -1.27 20.00 -9.74
N ILE A 690 -1.65 20.40 -8.53
CA ILE A 690 -1.04 21.51 -7.81
C ILE A 690 -0.18 20.94 -6.68
N GLY A 691 1.07 21.38 -6.57
CA GLY A 691 1.98 20.76 -5.62
C GLY A 691 3.31 21.48 -5.47
N THR A 692 4.06 21.05 -4.47
CA THR A 692 5.46 21.42 -4.26
C THR A 692 6.38 20.54 -5.09
N LEU A 693 7.64 20.96 -5.24
CA LEU A 693 8.73 20.14 -5.78
C LEU A 693 9.21 19.14 -4.72
N ASP A 694 8.35 18.16 -4.43
CA ASP A 694 8.57 17.13 -3.42
C ASP A 694 8.26 15.73 -3.96
N GLY A 695 8.97 14.72 -3.44
CA GLY A 695 8.79 13.32 -3.82
C GLY A 695 8.71 13.08 -5.33
N ALA A 696 7.67 12.36 -5.77
CA ALA A 696 7.45 12.03 -7.18
C ALA A 696 6.86 13.19 -7.99
N ASN A 697 6.45 14.32 -7.38
CA ASN A 697 5.99 15.48 -8.15
C ASN A 697 7.10 16.05 -9.03
N VAL A 698 8.35 15.95 -8.59
CA VAL A 698 9.54 16.34 -9.37
C VAL A 698 9.61 15.53 -10.67
N GLU A 699 9.56 14.21 -10.55
CA GLU A 699 9.62 13.31 -11.71
C GLU A 699 8.38 13.44 -12.60
N MET A 700 7.20 13.72 -12.02
CA MET A 700 5.98 14.00 -12.78
C MET A 700 6.13 15.27 -13.62
N ALA A 701 6.65 16.35 -13.03
CA ALA A 701 6.92 17.61 -13.73
C ALA A 701 7.93 17.42 -14.87
N GLU A 702 8.97 16.61 -14.66
CA GLU A 702 9.94 16.25 -15.71
C GLU A 702 9.28 15.55 -16.91
N GLU A 703 8.39 14.58 -16.66
CA GLU A 703 7.75 13.80 -17.75
C GLU A 703 6.70 14.61 -18.52
N MET A 704 5.91 15.42 -17.82
CA MET A 704 4.80 16.17 -18.44
C MET A 704 5.19 17.56 -18.93
N GLY A 705 6.32 18.11 -18.48
CA GLY A 705 6.70 19.50 -18.71
C GLY A 705 6.08 20.46 -17.68
N ASN A 706 6.87 21.44 -17.23
CA ASN A 706 6.48 22.41 -16.19
C ASN A 706 5.25 23.23 -16.57
N GLU A 707 4.94 23.38 -17.85
CA GLU A 707 3.76 24.08 -18.36
C GLU A 707 2.45 23.30 -18.18
N ASN A 708 2.51 22.03 -17.75
CA ASN A 708 1.35 21.15 -17.56
C ASN A 708 1.10 20.78 -16.07
N ILE A 709 1.82 21.42 -15.13
CA ILE A 709 1.69 21.22 -13.68
C ILE A 709 1.75 22.57 -12.94
N PHE A 710 1.01 22.70 -11.84
CA PHE A 710 0.96 23.92 -11.04
C PHE A 710 1.91 23.83 -9.84
N ILE A 711 3.19 24.10 -10.08
CA ILE A 711 4.21 24.09 -9.02
C ILE A 711 4.22 25.41 -8.23
N PHE A 712 4.32 25.31 -6.89
CA PHE A 712 4.49 26.46 -5.99
C PHE A 712 5.35 26.10 -4.76
N GLY A 713 5.65 27.13 -3.96
CA GLY A 713 6.25 26.98 -2.63
C GLY A 713 7.76 26.81 -2.67
N MET A 714 8.33 26.64 -1.48
CA MET A 714 9.76 26.46 -1.28
C MET A 714 10.28 25.13 -1.84
N THR A 715 11.53 25.17 -2.28
CA THR A 715 12.37 24.00 -2.56
C THR A 715 12.99 23.43 -1.27
N VAL A 716 13.57 22.23 -1.35
CA VAL A 716 14.26 21.60 -0.20
C VAL A 716 15.37 22.51 0.36
N ASP A 717 16.17 23.12 -0.52
CA ASP A 717 17.27 24.00 -0.12
C ASP A 717 16.76 25.27 0.60
N GLU A 718 15.61 25.82 0.16
CA GLU A 718 14.99 26.97 0.79
C GLU A 718 14.37 26.63 2.15
N VAL A 719 13.78 25.43 2.30
CA VAL A 719 13.30 24.91 3.59
C VAL A 719 14.45 24.80 4.58
N GLU A 720 15.57 24.19 4.18
CA GLU A 720 16.75 24.08 5.03
C GLU A 720 17.33 25.46 5.40
N ALA A 721 17.42 26.37 4.43
CA ALA A 721 17.93 27.72 4.68
C ALA A 721 17.04 28.48 5.67
N LEU A 722 15.73 28.34 5.56
CA LEU A 722 14.78 28.96 6.48
C LEU A 722 14.87 28.36 7.89
N HIS A 723 15.00 27.04 8.01
CA HIS A 723 15.26 26.38 9.29
C HIS A 723 16.56 26.88 9.94
N LYS A 724 17.66 26.99 9.17
CA LYS A 724 18.96 27.51 9.65
C LYS A 724 18.88 28.98 10.07
N LYS A 725 18.09 29.79 9.37
CA LYS A 725 17.84 31.21 9.71
C LYS A 725 16.99 31.38 10.98
N GLY A 726 16.15 30.39 11.30
CA GLY A 726 15.15 30.46 12.35
C GLY A 726 13.80 30.93 11.79
N TYR A 727 12.92 29.98 11.49
CA TYR A 727 11.56 30.28 11.05
C TYR A 727 10.75 30.99 12.14
N ASN A 728 10.09 32.09 11.78
CA ASN A 728 9.17 32.81 12.64
C ASN A 728 7.82 33.04 11.95
N ALA A 729 6.81 32.26 12.34
CA ALA A 729 5.46 32.34 11.78
C ALA A 729 4.81 33.72 11.95
N MET A 730 5.18 34.48 13.00
CA MET A 730 4.62 35.81 13.25
C MET A 730 4.98 36.84 12.17
N ASP A 731 6.09 36.65 11.46
CA ASP A 731 6.49 37.55 10.38
C ASP A 731 5.46 37.48 9.23
N TYR A 732 5.06 36.26 8.85
CA TYR A 732 4.05 36.02 7.81
C TYR A 732 2.65 36.43 8.26
N TYR A 733 2.28 36.09 9.50
CA TYR A 733 0.99 36.45 10.08
C TYR A 733 0.79 37.97 10.15
N ASN A 734 1.81 38.75 10.49
CA ASN A 734 1.71 40.22 10.55
C ASN A 734 1.80 40.87 9.17
N ALA A 735 2.52 40.27 8.21
CA ALA A 735 2.73 40.84 6.89
C ALA A 735 1.56 40.62 5.92
N ILE A 736 0.78 39.55 6.08
CA ILE A 736 -0.25 39.12 5.11
C ILE A 736 -1.65 39.28 5.71
N PRO A 737 -2.41 40.35 5.37
CA PRO A 737 -3.72 40.61 5.98
C PRO A 737 -4.76 39.51 5.79
N GLU A 738 -4.81 38.87 4.61
CA GLU A 738 -5.73 37.74 4.38
C GLU A 738 -5.38 36.53 5.25
N LEU A 739 -4.09 36.24 5.43
CA LEU A 739 -3.63 35.16 6.32
C LEU A 739 -3.98 35.46 7.77
N LYS A 740 -3.72 36.69 8.22
CA LYS A 740 -4.09 37.16 9.56
C LYS A 740 -5.57 36.92 9.83
N GLN A 741 -6.44 37.34 8.92
CA GLN A 741 -7.88 37.15 9.04
C GLN A 741 -8.26 35.68 9.17
N VAL A 742 -7.67 34.80 8.36
CA VAL A 742 -7.93 33.35 8.40
C VAL A 742 -7.53 32.77 9.76
N VAL A 743 -6.32 33.06 10.23
CA VAL A 743 -5.82 32.56 11.53
C VAL A 743 -6.66 33.11 12.69
N ASP A 744 -7.03 34.39 12.65
CA ASP A 744 -7.89 35.02 13.66
C ASP A 744 -9.29 34.39 13.71
N GLN A 745 -9.86 33.99 12.56
CA GLN A 745 -11.15 33.30 12.52
C GLN A 745 -11.07 31.89 13.12
N ILE A 746 -9.97 31.17 12.88
CA ILE A 746 -9.72 29.86 13.50
C ILE A 746 -9.56 30.02 15.02
N GLN A 747 -8.77 31.00 15.46
CA GLN A 747 -8.44 31.21 16.87
C GLN A 747 -9.61 31.73 17.70
N ASN A 748 -10.43 32.63 17.15
CA ASN A 748 -11.47 33.35 17.91
C ASN A 748 -12.85 32.68 17.84
N GLY A 749 -12.93 31.42 17.40
CA GLY A 749 -14.16 30.64 17.46
C GLY A 749 -15.17 30.89 16.35
N PHE A 750 -14.79 31.52 15.23
CA PHE A 750 -15.71 31.76 14.10
C PHE A 750 -16.30 30.45 13.55
N PHE A 751 -15.49 29.39 13.51
CA PHE A 751 -15.89 28.05 13.07
C PHE A 751 -16.36 27.14 14.22
N SER A 752 -16.40 27.64 15.46
CA SER A 752 -16.79 26.87 16.64
C SER A 752 -17.55 27.74 17.65
N PRO A 753 -18.71 28.33 17.28
CA PRO A 753 -19.39 29.32 18.13
C PRO A 753 -19.82 28.77 19.50
N GLY A 754 -20.06 27.46 19.61
CA GLY A 754 -20.38 26.79 20.89
C GLY A 754 -19.17 26.52 21.79
N ASN A 755 -17.94 26.59 21.26
CA ASN A 755 -16.69 26.47 21.99
C ASN A 755 -15.61 27.32 21.31
N PRO A 756 -15.50 28.63 21.64
CA PRO A 756 -14.59 29.53 20.94
C PRO A 756 -13.10 29.13 21.00
N ASP A 757 -12.68 28.43 22.04
CA ASP A 757 -11.29 27.96 22.21
C ASP A 757 -11.00 26.60 21.52
N GLU A 758 -11.98 25.98 20.84
CA GLU A 758 -11.88 24.62 20.26
C GLU A 758 -10.63 24.39 19.39
N PHE A 759 -10.23 25.41 18.63
CA PHE A 759 -9.13 25.36 17.65
C PHE A 759 -7.93 26.22 18.05
N ARG A 760 -7.85 26.64 19.31
CA ARG A 760 -6.70 27.38 19.83
C ARG A 760 -5.39 26.61 19.69
N ASP A 761 -5.42 25.29 19.90
CA ASP A 761 -4.26 24.41 19.70
C ASP A 761 -3.78 24.42 18.24
N ILE A 762 -4.69 24.49 17.26
CA ILE A 762 -4.33 24.58 15.84
C ILE A 762 -3.70 25.93 15.52
N ALA A 763 -4.23 27.02 16.07
CA ALA A 763 -3.63 28.36 15.93
C ALA A 763 -2.23 28.41 16.58
N ASP A 764 -2.06 27.80 17.75
CA ASP A 764 -0.76 27.70 18.42
C ASP A 764 0.23 26.86 17.62
N ILE A 765 -0.20 25.76 16.98
CA ILE A 765 0.63 25.01 16.04
C ILE A 765 1.10 25.93 14.91
N LEU A 766 0.19 26.65 14.25
CA LEU A 766 0.52 27.54 13.14
C LEU A 766 1.46 28.68 13.54
N LEU A 767 1.29 29.26 14.73
CA LEU A 767 1.99 30.48 15.14
C LEU A 767 3.26 30.23 15.96
N LYS A 768 3.38 29.08 16.64
CA LYS A 768 4.47 28.79 17.58
C LYS A 768 5.27 27.55 17.24
N TYR A 769 4.64 26.52 16.67
CA TYR A 769 5.23 25.18 16.55
C TYR A 769 5.16 24.61 15.13
N ASP A 770 5.03 25.47 14.12
CA ASP A 770 4.83 25.06 12.74
C ASP A 770 6.13 24.49 12.14
N ARG A 771 6.29 23.17 12.33
CA ARG A 771 7.42 22.37 11.82
C ARG A 771 7.44 22.27 10.29
N PHE A 772 6.32 22.57 9.62
CA PHE A 772 6.10 22.27 8.21
C PHE A 772 5.88 23.53 7.36
N LEU A 773 6.15 24.70 7.94
CA LEU A 773 6.26 25.99 7.25
C LEU A 773 5.00 26.35 6.45
N LEU A 774 3.82 26.09 7.02
CA LEU A 774 2.53 26.35 6.37
C LEU A 774 2.38 27.82 6.00
N LEU A 775 2.75 28.74 6.89
CA LEU A 775 2.58 30.17 6.64
C LEU A 775 3.60 30.72 5.63
N ALA A 776 4.76 30.08 5.52
CA ALA A 776 5.79 30.48 4.56
C ALA A 776 5.37 30.25 3.11
N ASP A 777 4.65 29.14 2.85
CA ASP A 777 4.18 28.79 1.50
C ASP A 777 2.77 29.34 1.18
N TYR A 778 2.07 29.93 2.16
CA TYR A 778 0.67 30.36 2.02
C TYR A 778 0.45 31.29 0.82
N GLU A 779 1.22 32.37 0.69
CA GLU A 779 0.99 33.36 -0.38
C GLU A 779 1.25 32.75 -1.77
N ALA A 780 2.32 31.96 -1.91
CA ALA A 780 2.65 31.25 -3.15
C ALA A 780 1.55 30.26 -3.54
N TYR A 781 1.00 29.54 -2.55
CA TYR A 781 -0.11 28.61 -2.75
C TYR A 781 -1.38 29.31 -3.24
N ILE A 782 -1.82 30.37 -2.56
CA ILE A 782 -3.01 31.14 -2.96
C ILE A 782 -2.86 31.72 -4.36
N LYS A 783 -1.70 32.30 -4.68
CA LYS A 783 -1.42 32.82 -6.03
C LYS A 783 -1.49 31.74 -7.11
N LYS A 784 -0.98 30.54 -6.81
CA LYS A 784 -1.04 29.40 -7.73
C LYS A 784 -2.46 28.88 -7.90
N GLN A 785 -3.28 28.90 -6.85
CA GLN A 785 -4.71 28.57 -6.93
C GLN A 785 -5.50 29.58 -7.77
N ASP A 786 -5.13 30.85 -7.73
CA ASP A 786 -5.72 31.88 -8.62
C ASP A 786 -5.38 31.58 -10.09
N GLU A 787 -4.16 31.13 -10.39
CA GLU A 787 -3.75 30.67 -11.73
C GLU A 787 -4.53 29.42 -12.19
N VAL A 788 -4.67 28.42 -11.32
CA VAL A 788 -5.49 27.22 -11.57
C VAL A 788 -6.92 27.63 -11.96
N SER A 789 -7.51 28.55 -11.21
CA SER A 789 -8.86 29.06 -11.48
C SER A 789 -8.97 29.73 -12.84
N ALA A 790 -7.94 30.48 -13.25
CA ALA A 790 -7.89 31.17 -14.54
C ALA A 790 -7.74 30.19 -15.71
N VAL A 791 -6.87 29.18 -15.57
CA VAL A 791 -6.67 28.15 -16.60
C VAL A 791 -7.91 27.29 -16.78
N TYR A 792 -8.62 26.95 -15.69
CA TYR A 792 -9.88 26.18 -15.80
C TYR A 792 -10.97 26.93 -16.56
N GLN A 793 -11.00 28.27 -16.53
CA GLN A 793 -11.92 29.04 -17.38
C GLN A 793 -11.58 28.92 -18.88
N ASN A 794 -10.34 28.55 -19.23
CA ASN A 794 -9.92 28.21 -20.59
C ASN A 794 -9.93 26.68 -20.79
N GLN A 795 -11.12 26.13 -21.08
CA GLN A 795 -11.34 24.69 -21.20
C GLN A 795 -10.45 24.01 -22.26
N ALA A 796 -10.17 24.66 -23.39
CA ALA A 796 -9.28 24.12 -24.41
C ALA A 796 -7.85 23.93 -23.89
N LYS A 797 -7.33 24.91 -23.12
CA LYS A 797 -5.99 24.81 -22.50
C LYS A 797 -5.98 23.79 -21.35
N TRP A 798 -7.03 23.77 -20.53
CA TRP A 798 -7.17 22.79 -19.45
C TRP A 798 -7.11 21.35 -19.98
N LEU A 799 -7.89 21.06 -21.02
CA LEU A 799 -7.93 19.73 -21.65
C LEU A 799 -6.62 19.37 -22.35
N GLU A 800 -5.96 20.34 -22.99
CA GLU A 800 -4.60 20.14 -23.54
C GLU A 800 -3.62 19.70 -22.44
N MET A 801 -3.60 20.40 -21.30
CA MET A 801 -2.76 20.03 -20.17
C MET A 801 -3.12 18.65 -19.60
N ALA A 802 -4.41 18.35 -19.46
CA ALA A 802 -4.89 17.07 -18.93
C ALA A 802 -4.49 15.89 -19.83
N ILE A 803 -4.61 16.04 -21.15
CA ILE A 803 -4.18 15.02 -22.11
C ILE A 803 -2.66 14.84 -22.06
N ASN A 804 -1.88 15.92 -21.96
CA ASN A 804 -0.43 15.81 -21.80
C ASN A 804 -0.03 15.11 -20.50
N ASN A 805 -0.78 15.33 -19.41
CA ASN A 805 -0.58 14.62 -18.14
C ASN A 805 -0.76 13.10 -18.32
N ILE A 806 -1.89 12.67 -18.91
CA ILE A 806 -2.17 11.26 -19.22
C ILE A 806 -1.09 10.70 -20.14
N ALA A 807 -0.74 11.42 -21.21
CA ALA A 807 0.23 10.96 -22.19
C ALA A 807 1.64 10.79 -21.60
N SER A 808 1.97 11.52 -20.54
CA SER A 808 3.26 11.47 -19.87
C SER A 808 3.29 10.59 -18.61
N SER A 809 2.22 9.84 -18.30
CA SER A 809 2.19 9.03 -17.07
C SER A 809 2.85 7.65 -17.20
N GLY A 810 3.34 7.27 -18.39
CA GLY A 810 3.87 5.93 -18.67
C GLY A 810 4.99 5.46 -17.74
N LYS A 811 5.91 6.36 -17.35
CA LYS A 811 7.01 6.09 -16.41
C LYS A 811 6.52 5.58 -15.05
N PHE A 812 5.31 5.92 -14.64
CA PHE A 812 4.74 5.62 -13.32
C PHE A 812 3.98 4.29 -13.26
N SER A 813 4.10 3.43 -14.29
CA SER A 813 3.65 2.03 -14.17
C SER A 813 4.48 1.29 -13.11
N SER A 814 3.81 0.53 -12.24
CA SER A 814 4.49 -0.39 -11.33
C SER A 814 5.22 -1.52 -12.06
N ASP A 815 4.89 -1.80 -13.32
CA ASP A 815 5.62 -2.80 -14.11
C ASP A 815 7.05 -2.35 -14.34
N ARG A 816 7.25 -1.08 -14.72
CA ARG A 816 8.59 -0.47 -14.88
C ARG A 816 9.37 -0.59 -13.59
N THR A 817 8.77 -0.23 -12.47
CA THR A 817 9.39 -0.36 -11.15
C THR A 817 9.81 -1.81 -10.88
N ILE A 818 8.91 -2.79 -11.06
CA ILE A 818 9.22 -4.21 -10.80
C ILE A 818 10.27 -4.78 -11.76
N ILE A 819 10.31 -4.32 -13.02
CA ILE A 819 11.38 -4.68 -13.97
C ILE A 819 12.74 -4.21 -13.44
N GLU A 820 12.83 -2.98 -12.93
CA GLU A 820 14.06 -2.44 -12.34
C GLU A 820 14.47 -3.21 -11.07
N TYR A 821 13.53 -3.51 -10.16
CA TYR A 821 13.82 -4.36 -8.98
C TYR A 821 14.32 -5.75 -9.40
N GLY A 822 13.66 -6.37 -10.38
CA GLY A 822 14.04 -7.67 -10.92
C GLY A 822 15.47 -7.67 -11.45
N LYS A 823 15.81 -6.68 -12.28
CA LYS A 823 17.12 -6.58 -12.92
C LYS A 823 18.25 -6.20 -11.95
N ASP A 824 18.05 -5.13 -11.17
CA ASP A 824 19.15 -4.47 -10.46
C ASP A 824 19.32 -4.95 -9.01
N ILE A 825 18.34 -5.67 -8.46
CA ILE A 825 18.33 -6.13 -7.07
C ILE A 825 18.15 -7.65 -7.02
N TRP A 826 17.06 -8.19 -7.58
CA TRP A 826 16.73 -9.60 -7.38
C TRP A 826 17.46 -10.56 -8.31
N GLY A 827 17.98 -10.09 -9.44
CA GLY A 827 18.55 -10.95 -10.48
C GLY A 827 17.50 -11.86 -11.13
N VAL A 828 16.31 -11.32 -11.38
CA VAL A 828 15.17 -12.01 -12.03
C VAL A 828 14.70 -11.17 -13.22
N THR A 829 14.57 -11.79 -14.39
CA THR A 829 14.06 -11.13 -15.59
C THR A 829 12.55 -11.36 -15.75
N PRO A 830 11.79 -10.38 -16.28
CA PRO A 830 10.40 -10.58 -16.68
C PRO A 830 10.26 -11.74 -17.68
N ASN A 831 9.13 -12.43 -17.63
CA ASN A 831 8.69 -13.35 -18.66
C ASN A 831 7.27 -12.97 -19.12
N TYR A 832 7.14 -12.56 -20.38
CA TYR A 832 5.86 -12.22 -21.01
C TYR A 832 5.19 -13.40 -21.71
N GLU A 833 5.82 -14.59 -21.71
CA GLU A 833 5.21 -15.79 -22.25
C GLU A 833 3.95 -16.16 -21.46
N LYS A 834 2.83 -16.23 -22.17
CA LYS A 834 1.55 -16.66 -21.61
C LYS A 834 1.65 -18.14 -21.21
N LEU A 835 1.31 -18.45 -19.95
CA LEU A 835 1.19 -19.85 -19.55
C LEU A 835 0.03 -20.51 -20.33
N PRO A 836 0.13 -21.81 -20.65
CA PRO A 836 -0.92 -22.50 -21.40
C PRO A 836 -2.27 -22.44 -20.67
N ASP A 837 -3.33 -22.15 -21.44
CA ASP A 837 -4.68 -22.07 -20.88
C ASP A 837 -5.07 -23.37 -20.17
N PRO A 838 -5.71 -23.30 -18.98
CA PRO A 838 -6.12 -24.47 -18.23
C PRO A 838 -7.05 -25.44 -19.01
N SER A 839 -7.80 -24.97 -20.01
CA SER A 839 -8.62 -25.83 -20.88
C SER A 839 -7.79 -26.75 -21.78
N VAL A 840 -6.56 -26.37 -22.14
CA VAL A 840 -5.66 -27.17 -22.99
C VAL A 840 -5.03 -28.30 -22.16
N PRO A 841 -5.14 -29.58 -22.59
CA PRO A 841 -4.48 -30.69 -21.92
C PRO A 841 -2.96 -30.50 -21.85
N ARG A 842 -2.37 -30.78 -20.69
CA ARG A 842 -0.94 -30.58 -20.40
C ARG A 842 0.00 -31.28 -21.39
N GLU A 843 -0.41 -32.43 -21.93
CA GLU A 843 0.38 -33.23 -22.89
C GLU A 843 0.47 -32.60 -24.29
N LEU A 844 -0.46 -31.71 -24.66
CA LEU A 844 -0.43 -30.97 -25.92
C LEU A 844 0.33 -29.65 -25.77
N ALA A 845 0.22 -29.01 -24.60
CA ALA A 845 0.92 -27.74 -24.30
C ALA A 845 2.46 -27.84 -24.22
N LEU A 846 3.02 -29.05 -24.07
CA LEU A 846 4.47 -29.29 -24.03
C LEU A 846 5.09 -29.58 -25.41
N LYS A 847 4.28 -29.67 -26.48
CA LYS A 847 4.77 -29.98 -27.83
C LYS A 847 5.15 -28.76 -28.67
N ASP A 848 4.72 -27.56 -28.26
CA ASP A 848 4.91 -26.32 -29.02
C ASP A 848 5.85 -25.30 -28.34
N ASN A 849 6.61 -25.72 -27.31
CA ASN A 849 7.65 -24.91 -26.66
C ASN A 849 9.06 -25.47 -26.88
#